data_AF-A0AAU1R673-F1
#
_entry.id   AF-A0AAU1R673-F1
#
_cell.length_a   1.000
_cell.length_b   1.000
_cell.length_c   1.000
_cell.angle_alpha   90.00
_cell.angle_beta   90.00
_cell.angle_gamma   90.00
#
_symmetry.space_group_name_H-M   'P 1'
#
loop_
_entity.id
_entity.type
_entity.pdbx_description
1 polymer ?
#
loop_
_entity_poly.entity_id
_entity_poly.type
_entity_poly.pdbx_seq_one_letter_code
_entity_poly.pdbx_strand_id
1 'polypeptide(L)'
;MRAGEGRILRKLQRVADQVNSVEEEFRALTDAELQALTEEFRQRHTDGESLDDLMPEAFAAVREAARRTLGMRHFDVQLMGGAALHLGNIAEMQTGEGKTLAATLPVYLNALAGKGVHLVTVNDYLAERDAAWMGQAYRFMGLTVGVVKNDMDPADRRAAYACDITYGTNTEFGFDYLRDNMAWSKDELVQRGHHFAIVDEADSILIDEARTPLIISGPADQPTRWYGVFAHLVQHMNGVHVQDEHFTSQADKDRLAELRATHDYEYDPKKRTVAILDRGVSFLEDQLGIENFYEAAHTPLIGHLNNALKAKEHFKNDKDYVVLDGEVLIVDEHTGRLLPGRRYNEGLHQAIEAKEGVAVMAENQTLATITLQNFFRLYSKLGGMTGTAMTEAAEFHQIYKLHVVPIPTNRPMIRRDDPDLIYRTERAKLDAIVEDIAERHAAGQPVLVGTTSVEKSELLSRQLSRRGIRHEVLNAKNHRGEAQIVAQAGRKGAVTVATNMAGRGTDIMLGGNPEAMTAAALDGRGPAEDDDPDRRRAVEESVAASAAAEHEEVKELGGLYVLGTERHESRRIDNQLRGRSGRQGDPGASRFYLSLEDDLMRLFRAQLVDRVMAMADVPASVPIETKMVTRAIASAQSQVEQQHFESRKDILKFDEVLNRQRTLIYRERRRVLDGEDLRAQILLFMDDTIEAYITNETAEGYSEEWDLDVLWAAFHELYPCGVTPEELVERAGGRADLTAGLLVEAVTDDIHARFEERESELGADVLRDLERVVVLAVLDRKWREHLYEMDYLREGIGLRYTLGREPIFEYEREGFDLFTAMMDAIKEESVGYVFNLDTTPDVPPSDALDAARRPDRLHFSAPTLDTAEGLQEGDFNAAPADLAPDDVEPPAGSPPPPAGPKGPRRPGP
;
A
#
# COMPACT_ATOMS: atom_id res chain seq x y z
N MET A 1 -24.95 23.35 -0.68
CA MET A 1 -25.74 22.12 -0.91
C MET A 1 -25.99 21.95 -2.39
N ARG A 2 -25.38 20.94 -3.02
CA ARG A 2 -25.67 20.55 -4.40
C ARG A 2 -27.06 19.88 -4.44
N ALA A 3 -27.79 19.99 -5.54
CA ALA A 3 -29.20 19.56 -5.65
C ALA A 3 -29.47 18.06 -5.34
N GLY A 4 -28.45 17.21 -5.20
CA GLY A 4 -28.56 15.78 -4.86
C GLY A 4 -28.35 15.41 -3.38
N GLU A 5 -27.56 16.18 -2.61
CA GLU A 5 -27.19 15.86 -1.21
C GLU A 5 -28.42 15.78 -0.29
N GLY A 6 -29.38 16.68 -0.49
CA GLY A 6 -30.61 16.70 0.33
C GLY A 6 -31.55 15.52 0.08
N ARG A 7 -31.40 14.76 -1.02
CA ARG A 7 -32.25 13.59 -1.32
C ARG A 7 -31.73 12.34 -0.61
N ILE A 8 -30.41 12.12 -0.61
CA ILE A 8 -29.81 10.99 0.08
C ILE A 8 -29.98 11.12 1.59
N LEU A 9 -29.73 12.30 2.16
CA LEU A 9 -29.95 12.53 3.60
C LEU A 9 -31.40 12.28 4.03
N ARG A 10 -32.39 12.64 3.21
CA ARG A 10 -33.81 12.30 3.46
C ARG A 10 -34.11 10.81 3.35
N LYS A 11 -33.35 10.04 2.55
CA LYS A 11 -33.46 8.57 2.53
C LYS A 11 -32.88 8.00 3.83
N LEU A 12 -31.69 8.44 4.23
CA LEU A 12 -31.02 7.98 5.45
C LEU A 12 -31.81 8.32 6.71
N GLN A 13 -32.37 9.53 6.79
CA GLN A 13 -33.25 9.92 7.90
C GLN A 13 -34.48 9.00 8.00
N ARG A 14 -35.10 8.65 6.86
CA ARG A 14 -36.24 7.72 6.87
C ARG A 14 -35.87 6.34 7.40
N VAL A 15 -34.67 5.84 7.11
CA VAL A 15 -34.18 4.58 7.70
C VAL A 15 -34.04 4.74 9.22
N ALA A 16 -33.44 5.84 9.69
CA ALA A 16 -33.32 6.11 11.12
C ALA A 16 -34.70 6.17 11.81
N ASP A 17 -35.67 6.85 11.19
CA ASP A 17 -37.05 6.94 11.69
C ASP A 17 -37.75 5.57 11.74
N GLN A 18 -37.52 4.70 10.75
CA GLN A 18 -38.05 3.34 10.73
C GLN A 18 -37.47 2.48 11.85
N VAL A 19 -36.14 2.51 12.04
CA VAL A 19 -35.48 1.80 13.14
C VAL A 19 -36.00 2.28 14.49
N ASN A 20 -36.15 3.61 14.67
CA ASN A 20 -36.72 4.19 15.88
C ASN A 20 -38.16 3.74 16.13
N SER A 21 -38.96 3.52 15.07
CA SER A 21 -40.37 3.13 15.20
C SER A 21 -40.58 1.72 15.76
N VAL A 22 -39.60 0.83 15.57
CA VAL A 22 -39.65 -0.57 16.04
C VAL A 22 -38.81 -0.82 17.31
N GLU A 23 -38.07 0.18 17.79
CA GLU A 23 -37.09 0.02 18.89
C GLU A 23 -37.68 -0.62 20.15
N GLU A 24 -38.90 -0.25 20.57
CA GLU A 24 -39.53 -0.79 21.77
C GLU A 24 -39.88 -2.28 21.64
N GLU A 25 -40.15 -2.77 20.43
CA GLU A 25 -40.39 -4.20 20.18
C GLU A 25 -39.11 -5.02 20.42
N PHE A 26 -37.98 -4.55 19.90
CA PHE A 26 -36.67 -5.19 20.10
C PHE A 26 -36.19 -5.11 21.55
N ARG A 27 -36.48 -4.00 22.24
CA ARG A 27 -36.17 -3.82 23.65
C ARG A 27 -36.91 -4.82 24.55
N ALA A 28 -38.12 -5.23 24.15
CA ALA A 28 -38.92 -6.19 24.89
C ALA A 28 -38.44 -7.65 24.75
N LEU A 29 -37.63 -7.95 23.73
CA LEU A 29 -37.10 -9.30 23.49
C LEU A 29 -36.15 -9.74 24.61
N THR A 30 -36.18 -11.01 24.95
CA THR A 30 -35.14 -11.64 25.77
C THR A 30 -33.84 -11.77 25.00
N ASP A 31 -32.72 -12.04 25.69
CA ASP A 31 -31.42 -12.23 25.03
C ASP A 31 -31.49 -13.38 24.01
N ALA A 32 -32.14 -14.50 24.37
CA ALA A 32 -32.28 -15.65 23.49
C ALA A 32 -33.15 -15.36 22.25
N GLU A 33 -34.21 -14.59 22.40
CA GLU A 33 -35.06 -14.17 21.26
C GLU A 33 -34.30 -13.23 20.32
N LEU A 34 -33.56 -12.27 20.88
CA LEU A 34 -32.76 -11.33 20.09
C LEU A 34 -31.65 -12.05 19.29
N GLN A 35 -31.02 -13.05 19.90
CA GLN A 35 -30.02 -13.91 19.26
C GLN A 35 -30.62 -14.77 18.14
N ALA A 36 -31.84 -15.30 18.35
CA ALA A 36 -32.52 -16.14 17.36
C ALA A 36 -32.85 -15.38 16.06
N LEU A 37 -32.95 -14.05 16.10
CA LEU A 37 -33.22 -13.23 14.91
C LEU A 37 -32.13 -13.34 13.85
N THR A 38 -30.88 -13.64 14.21
CA THR A 38 -29.80 -13.77 13.21
C THR A 38 -30.08 -14.92 12.25
N GLU A 39 -30.53 -16.06 12.76
CA GLU A 39 -30.88 -17.20 11.91
C GLU A 39 -32.17 -16.94 11.12
N GLU A 40 -33.14 -16.25 11.73
CA GLU A 40 -34.35 -15.81 11.04
C GLU A 40 -34.02 -14.90 9.84
N PHE A 41 -33.17 -13.89 10.04
CA PHE A 41 -32.78 -12.97 8.96
C PHE A 41 -31.96 -13.67 7.87
N ARG A 42 -31.07 -14.61 8.24
CA ARG A 42 -30.34 -15.45 7.27
C ARG A 42 -31.30 -16.28 6.42
N GLN A 43 -32.30 -16.90 7.04
CA GLN A 43 -33.31 -17.69 6.34
C GLN A 43 -34.13 -16.79 5.40
N ARG A 44 -34.64 -15.66 5.88
CA ARG A 44 -35.40 -14.67 5.07
C ARG A 44 -34.59 -14.16 3.88
N HIS A 45 -33.31 -13.89 4.08
CA HIS A 45 -32.42 -13.49 2.98
C HIS A 45 -32.24 -14.62 1.96
N THR A 46 -32.07 -15.85 2.43
CA THR A 46 -31.98 -17.05 1.58
C THR A 46 -33.28 -17.31 0.82
N ASP A 47 -34.43 -16.99 1.42
CA ASP A 47 -35.77 -17.09 0.81
C ASP A 47 -36.05 -15.97 -0.21
N GLY A 48 -35.14 -15.00 -0.37
CA GLY A 48 -35.15 -13.98 -1.42
C GLY A 48 -35.41 -12.56 -0.95
N GLU A 49 -35.57 -12.32 0.35
CA GLU A 49 -35.66 -10.95 0.89
C GLU A 49 -34.33 -10.21 0.76
N SER A 50 -34.36 -8.95 0.32
CA SER A 50 -33.12 -8.20 0.12
C SER A 50 -32.54 -7.68 1.43
N LEU A 51 -31.22 -7.48 1.49
CA LEU A 51 -30.58 -6.84 2.65
C LEU A 51 -31.07 -5.40 2.87
N ASP A 52 -31.50 -4.71 1.80
CA ASP A 52 -32.09 -3.37 1.89
C ASP A 52 -33.41 -3.40 2.66
N ASP A 53 -34.24 -4.44 2.46
CA ASP A 53 -35.53 -4.61 3.12
C ASP A 53 -35.36 -5.03 4.59
N LEU A 54 -34.39 -5.90 4.88
CA LEU A 54 -34.04 -6.34 6.24
C LEU A 54 -33.38 -5.24 7.09
N MET A 55 -32.87 -4.18 6.46
CA MET A 55 -32.03 -3.17 7.11
C MET A 55 -32.63 -2.56 8.38
N PRO A 56 -33.90 -2.11 8.43
CA PRO A 56 -34.43 -1.47 9.63
C PRO A 56 -34.50 -2.43 10.84
N GLU A 57 -34.92 -3.67 10.62
CA GLU A 57 -35.04 -4.70 11.67
C GLU A 57 -33.66 -5.17 12.13
N ALA A 58 -32.74 -5.42 11.20
CA ALA A 58 -31.36 -5.79 11.52
C ALA A 58 -30.64 -4.67 12.30
N PHE A 59 -30.85 -3.40 11.93
CA PHE A 59 -30.27 -2.26 12.64
C PHE A 59 -30.86 -2.09 14.04
N ALA A 60 -32.17 -2.31 14.22
CA ALA A 60 -32.80 -2.31 15.54
C ALA A 60 -32.24 -3.42 16.44
N ALA A 61 -32.05 -4.63 15.89
CA ALA A 61 -31.45 -5.75 16.61
C ALA A 61 -30.03 -5.44 17.08
N VAL A 62 -29.17 -4.92 16.20
CA VAL A 62 -27.78 -4.56 16.53
C VAL A 62 -27.70 -3.40 17.51
N ARG A 63 -28.58 -2.40 17.37
CA ARG A 63 -28.68 -1.31 18.34
C ARG A 63 -28.98 -1.85 19.75
N GLU A 64 -29.93 -2.76 19.86
CA GLU A 64 -30.29 -3.36 21.13
C GLU A 64 -29.16 -4.25 21.67
N ALA A 65 -28.48 -5.02 20.81
CA ALA A 65 -27.30 -5.81 21.19
C ALA A 65 -26.17 -4.92 21.73
N ALA A 66 -25.87 -3.80 21.06
CA ALA A 66 -24.87 -2.83 21.53
C ALA A 66 -25.29 -2.18 22.86
N ARG A 67 -26.57 -1.89 23.05
CA ARG A 67 -27.09 -1.37 24.33
C ARG A 67 -26.87 -2.37 25.47
N ARG A 68 -27.11 -3.66 25.24
CA ARG A 68 -26.96 -4.72 26.27
C ARG A 68 -25.51 -5.06 26.58
N THR A 69 -24.68 -5.13 25.55
CA THR A 69 -23.30 -5.62 25.68
C THR A 69 -22.28 -4.52 25.92
N LEU A 70 -22.42 -3.38 25.22
CA LEU A 70 -21.48 -2.25 25.28
C LEU A 70 -22.00 -1.11 26.16
N GLY A 71 -23.28 -1.14 26.56
CA GLY A 71 -23.92 -0.02 27.26
C GLY A 71 -24.17 1.20 26.35
N MET A 72 -24.04 1.04 25.03
CA MET A 72 -24.10 2.14 24.06
C MET A 72 -25.29 1.97 23.13
N ARG A 73 -26.21 2.95 23.13
CA ARG A 73 -27.31 3.05 22.17
C ARG A 73 -26.87 3.88 20.97
N HIS A 74 -27.04 3.37 19.75
CA HIS A 74 -26.74 4.16 18.55
C HIS A 74 -27.60 5.43 18.46
N PHE A 75 -26.98 6.57 18.18
CA PHE A 75 -27.67 7.81 17.83
C PHE A 75 -28.29 7.73 16.43
N ASP A 76 -29.26 8.60 16.15
CA ASP A 76 -29.92 8.63 14.84
C ASP A 76 -28.94 8.94 13.71
N VAL A 77 -27.96 9.82 13.96
CA VAL A 77 -26.89 10.12 13.01
C VAL A 77 -25.98 8.91 12.74
N GLN A 78 -25.82 8.01 13.72
CA GLN A 78 -25.07 6.77 13.55
C GLN A 78 -25.87 5.76 12.72
N LEU A 79 -27.19 5.70 12.89
CA LEU A 79 -28.06 4.91 11.99
C LEU A 79 -27.98 5.42 10.54
N MET A 80 -28.00 6.75 10.36
CA MET A 80 -27.84 7.36 9.04
C MET A 80 -26.47 7.02 8.42
N GLY A 81 -25.40 7.10 9.22
CA GLY A 81 -24.06 6.69 8.81
C GLY A 81 -23.98 5.22 8.42
N GLY A 82 -24.51 4.32 9.25
CA GLY A 82 -24.58 2.88 8.97
C GLY A 82 -25.35 2.56 7.69
N ALA A 83 -26.47 3.25 7.44
CA ALA A 83 -27.24 3.09 6.20
C ALA A 83 -26.47 3.63 4.98
N ALA A 84 -25.72 4.73 5.12
CA ALA A 84 -24.88 5.26 4.04
C ALA A 84 -23.79 4.26 3.64
N LEU A 85 -23.14 3.64 4.64
CA LEU A 85 -22.13 2.58 4.45
C LEU A 85 -22.71 1.35 3.76
N HIS A 86 -23.89 0.86 4.18
CA HIS A 86 -24.55 -0.28 3.54
C HIS A 86 -24.86 -0.02 2.06
N LEU A 87 -25.23 1.22 1.72
CA LEU A 87 -25.53 1.65 0.36
C LEU A 87 -24.28 1.92 -0.49
N GLY A 88 -23.09 1.57 -0.02
CA GLY A 88 -21.84 1.71 -0.77
C GLY A 88 -21.34 3.15 -0.90
N ASN A 89 -21.45 3.94 0.17
CA ASN A 89 -21.02 5.34 0.19
C ASN A 89 -19.94 5.57 1.26
N ILE A 90 -19.31 6.74 1.19
CA ILE A 90 -18.49 7.27 2.27
C ILE A 90 -19.36 8.07 3.22
N ALA A 91 -19.46 7.62 4.47
CA ALA A 91 -20.10 8.37 5.54
C ALA A 91 -19.09 9.36 6.15
N GLU A 92 -19.24 10.65 5.84
CA GLU A 92 -18.46 11.69 6.51
C GLU A 92 -19.10 12.00 7.88
N MET A 93 -18.48 11.47 8.93
CA MET A 93 -18.89 11.62 10.33
C MET A 93 -17.73 12.21 11.13
N GLN A 94 -17.94 13.34 11.81
CA GLN A 94 -16.89 14.01 12.57
C GLN A 94 -16.31 13.11 13.66
N THR A 95 -15.06 13.38 14.06
CA THR A 95 -14.38 12.60 15.09
C THR A 95 -15.13 12.70 16.42
N GLY A 96 -15.34 11.56 17.10
CA GLY A 96 -16.17 11.50 18.30
C GLY A 96 -17.68 11.32 18.04
N GLU A 97 -18.14 11.21 16.79
CA GLU A 97 -19.53 10.81 16.47
C GLU A 97 -19.76 9.29 16.58
N GLY A 98 -18.75 8.51 16.96
CA GLY A 98 -18.84 7.06 17.14
C GLY A 98 -18.86 6.27 15.83
N LYS A 99 -17.87 6.50 14.95
CA LYS A 99 -17.73 5.82 13.65
C LYS A 99 -17.64 4.29 13.81
N THR A 100 -16.80 3.83 14.74
CA THR A 100 -16.62 2.41 15.07
C THR A 100 -17.94 1.74 15.46
N LEU A 101 -18.75 2.43 16.29
CA LEU A 101 -20.08 1.94 16.68
C LEU A 101 -21.06 1.97 15.50
N ALA A 102 -21.06 3.04 14.68
CA ALA A 102 -21.92 3.15 13.50
C ALA A 102 -21.66 2.04 12.46
N ALA A 103 -20.40 1.61 12.31
CA ALA A 103 -20.02 0.53 11.40
C ALA A 103 -20.62 -0.84 11.79
N THR A 104 -20.98 -1.05 13.06
CA THR A 104 -21.58 -2.33 13.49
C THR A 104 -22.88 -2.69 12.79
N LEU A 105 -23.66 -1.67 12.43
CA LEU A 105 -24.97 -1.82 11.79
C LEU A 105 -24.82 -2.45 10.38
N PRO A 106 -24.08 -1.86 9.42
CA PRO A 106 -23.90 -2.45 8.10
C PRO A 106 -23.03 -3.70 8.11
N VAL A 107 -22.09 -3.85 9.06
CA VAL A 107 -21.27 -5.06 9.17
C VAL A 107 -22.15 -6.26 9.49
N TYR A 108 -22.97 -6.19 10.54
CA TYR A 108 -23.91 -7.25 10.88
C TYR A 108 -24.85 -7.58 9.71
N LEU A 109 -25.48 -6.56 9.12
CA LEU A 109 -26.43 -6.75 8.03
C LEU A 109 -25.83 -7.47 6.82
N ASN A 110 -24.64 -7.06 6.37
CA ASN A 110 -24.00 -7.69 5.21
C ASN A 110 -23.35 -9.05 5.56
N ALA A 111 -23.02 -9.31 6.83
CA ALA A 111 -22.55 -10.61 7.29
C ALA A 111 -23.63 -11.71 7.22
N LEU A 112 -24.91 -11.34 7.24
CA LEU A 112 -26.03 -12.28 7.05
C LEU A 112 -25.98 -13.01 5.69
N ALA A 113 -25.28 -12.47 4.69
CA ALA A 113 -25.09 -13.14 3.41
C ALA A 113 -24.12 -14.34 3.47
N GLY A 114 -23.38 -14.53 4.57
CA GLY A 114 -22.45 -15.65 4.75
C GLY A 114 -21.20 -15.61 3.88
N LYS A 115 -20.94 -14.49 3.18
CA LYS A 115 -19.81 -14.30 2.26
C LYS A 115 -18.60 -13.59 2.88
N GLY A 116 -18.68 -13.24 4.16
CA GLY A 116 -17.66 -12.45 4.87
C GLY A 116 -17.80 -10.94 4.68
N VAL A 117 -17.37 -10.19 5.69
CA VAL A 117 -17.24 -8.73 5.68
C VAL A 117 -15.85 -8.34 6.19
N HIS A 118 -15.12 -7.53 5.41
CA HIS A 118 -13.82 -7.01 5.83
C HIS A 118 -13.97 -5.59 6.38
N LEU A 119 -13.49 -5.36 7.62
CA LEU A 119 -13.37 -4.02 8.18
C LEU A 119 -11.89 -3.64 8.22
N VAL A 120 -11.55 -2.63 7.44
CA VAL A 120 -10.17 -2.18 7.25
C VAL A 120 -9.87 -1.00 8.15
N THR A 121 -8.82 -1.11 8.97
CA THR A 121 -8.27 -0.04 9.81
C THR A 121 -6.87 0.36 9.35
N VAL A 122 -6.35 1.47 9.90
CA VAL A 122 -5.03 2.00 9.54
C VAL A 122 -3.85 1.25 10.16
N ASN A 123 -4.06 0.55 11.28
CA ASN A 123 -3.02 -0.29 11.89
C ASN A 123 -3.63 -1.48 12.67
N ASP A 124 -2.76 -2.44 13.00
CA ASP A 124 -3.13 -3.70 13.67
C ASP A 124 -3.71 -3.48 15.06
N TYR A 125 -3.20 -2.49 15.81
CA TYR A 125 -3.71 -2.16 17.14
C TYR A 125 -5.20 -1.78 17.10
N LEU A 126 -5.60 -0.94 16.13
CA LEU A 126 -7.00 -0.57 15.96
C LEU A 126 -7.84 -1.76 15.49
N ALA A 127 -7.32 -2.61 14.60
CA ALA A 127 -8.01 -3.83 14.17
C ALA A 127 -8.31 -4.75 15.36
N GLU A 128 -7.30 -5.02 16.19
CA GLU A 128 -7.44 -5.84 17.41
C GLU A 128 -8.42 -5.23 18.40
N ARG A 129 -8.23 -3.95 18.73
CA ARG A 129 -9.07 -3.24 19.70
C ARG A 129 -10.52 -3.25 19.27
N ASP A 130 -10.80 -2.90 18.02
CA ASP A 130 -12.17 -2.73 17.53
C ASP A 130 -12.86 -4.09 17.34
N ALA A 131 -12.13 -5.12 16.91
CA ALA A 131 -12.63 -6.49 16.88
C ALA A 131 -12.95 -7.03 18.28
N ALA A 132 -12.10 -6.76 19.28
CA ALA A 132 -12.35 -7.17 20.66
C ALA A 132 -13.54 -6.41 21.27
N TRP A 133 -13.62 -5.11 20.99
CA TRP A 133 -14.64 -4.21 21.54
C TRP A 133 -16.00 -4.41 20.87
N MET A 134 -16.14 -4.10 19.57
CA MET A 134 -17.40 -4.25 18.84
C MET A 134 -17.79 -5.71 18.65
N GLY A 135 -16.82 -6.63 18.62
CA GLY A 135 -17.08 -8.06 18.52
C GLY A 135 -17.87 -8.64 19.67
N GLN A 136 -18.02 -7.94 20.80
CA GLN A 136 -18.93 -8.35 21.87
C GLN A 136 -20.39 -8.35 21.38
N ALA A 137 -20.80 -7.31 20.64
CA ALA A 137 -22.14 -7.23 20.08
C ALA A 137 -22.36 -8.27 18.96
N TYR A 138 -21.37 -8.48 18.09
CA TYR A 138 -21.47 -9.50 17.03
C TYR A 138 -21.54 -10.93 17.59
N ARG A 139 -20.66 -11.27 18.53
CA ARG A 139 -20.66 -12.59 19.18
C ARG A 139 -21.91 -12.81 20.01
N PHE A 140 -22.43 -11.76 20.66
CA PHE A 140 -23.73 -11.82 21.30
C PHE A 140 -24.80 -12.20 20.29
N MET A 141 -24.82 -11.61 19.09
CA MET A 141 -25.73 -11.98 18.00
C MET A 141 -25.36 -13.27 17.25
N GLY A 142 -24.44 -14.09 17.77
CA GLY A 142 -24.08 -15.38 17.17
C GLY A 142 -23.19 -15.31 15.92
N LEU A 143 -22.60 -14.16 15.60
CA LEU A 143 -21.62 -14.02 14.53
C LEU A 143 -20.19 -14.28 15.02
N THR A 144 -19.34 -14.78 14.12
CA THR A 144 -17.91 -14.99 14.35
C THR A 144 -17.08 -13.79 13.90
N VAL A 145 -15.99 -13.48 14.63
CA VAL A 145 -15.13 -12.33 14.37
C VAL A 145 -13.66 -12.77 14.37
N GLY A 146 -12.98 -12.55 13.25
CA GLY A 146 -11.55 -12.79 13.08
C GLY A 146 -10.76 -11.47 13.01
N VAL A 147 -9.46 -11.55 13.29
CA VAL A 147 -8.51 -10.43 13.12
C VAL A 147 -7.31 -10.97 12.37
N VAL A 148 -6.91 -10.26 11.32
CA VAL A 148 -5.67 -10.51 10.57
C VAL A 148 -4.66 -9.44 10.98
N LYS A 149 -3.44 -9.89 11.28
CA LYS A 149 -2.35 -9.06 11.81
C LYS A 149 -1.03 -9.48 11.20
N ASN A 150 -0.04 -8.63 11.36
CA ASN A 150 1.34 -8.99 11.10
C ASN A 150 1.75 -10.21 11.95
N ASP A 151 2.70 -11.01 11.45
CA ASP A 151 3.22 -12.24 12.08
C ASP A 151 2.24 -13.42 12.29
N MET A 152 1.09 -13.44 11.61
CA MET A 152 0.20 -14.61 11.63
C MET A 152 0.58 -15.69 10.62
N ASP A 153 0.60 -16.94 11.08
CA ASP A 153 0.73 -18.12 10.22
C ASP A 153 -0.44 -18.25 9.23
N PRO A 154 -0.24 -18.83 8.03
CA PRO A 154 -1.30 -18.98 7.03
C PRO A 154 -2.55 -19.70 7.52
N ALA A 155 -2.40 -20.70 8.42
CA ALA A 155 -3.53 -21.43 8.99
C ALA A 155 -4.43 -20.54 9.86
N ASP A 156 -3.84 -19.67 10.68
CA ASP A 156 -4.57 -18.75 11.54
C ASP A 156 -5.23 -17.64 10.71
N ARG A 157 -4.57 -17.17 9.65
CA ARG A 157 -5.17 -16.23 8.69
C ARG A 157 -6.41 -16.82 8.04
N ARG A 158 -6.34 -18.07 7.56
CA ARG A 158 -7.47 -18.77 6.97
C ARG A 158 -8.65 -18.90 7.95
N ALA A 159 -8.38 -19.21 9.21
CA ALA A 159 -9.39 -19.24 10.26
C ALA A 159 -10.02 -17.84 10.49
N ALA A 160 -9.23 -16.78 10.47
CA ALA A 160 -9.70 -15.40 10.60
C ALA A 160 -10.57 -14.95 9.41
N TYR A 161 -10.18 -15.29 8.17
CA TYR A 161 -10.98 -15.01 6.97
C TYR A 161 -12.26 -15.84 6.92
N ALA A 162 -12.28 -17.05 7.49
CA ALA A 162 -13.46 -17.91 7.55
C ALA A 162 -14.56 -17.36 8.49
N CYS A 163 -14.24 -16.43 9.38
CA CYS A 163 -15.21 -15.77 10.25
C CYS A 163 -16.16 -14.85 9.47
N ASP A 164 -17.41 -14.71 9.92
CA ASP A 164 -18.42 -13.84 9.31
C ASP A 164 -17.91 -12.40 9.10
N ILE A 165 -17.07 -11.93 10.02
CA ILE A 165 -16.46 -10.61 10.03
C ILE A 165 -14.96 -10.76 10.25
N THR A 166 -14.16 -10.03 9.47
CA THR A 166 -12.70 -10.03 9.58
C THR A 166 -12.20 -8.59 9.68
N TYR A 167 -11.48 -8.27 10.75
CA TYR A 167 -10.77 -7.01 10.93
C TYR A 167 -9.32 -7.16 10.45
N GLY A 168 -8.73 -6.08 9.92
CA GLY A 168 -7.33 -6.07 9.50
C GLY A 168 -6.95 -4.73 8.88
N THR A 169 -5.71 -4.62 8.41
CA THR A 169 -5.22 -3.42 7.73
C THR A 169 -5.25 -3.57 6.21
N ASN A 170 -5.21 -2.45 5.49
CA ASN A 170 -5.16 -2.47 4.03
C ASN A 170 -3.96 -3.29 3.52
N THR A 171 -2.83 -3.19 4.24
CA THR A 171 -1.57 -3.86 3.96
C THR A 171 -1.70 -5.37 4.11
N GLU A 172 -2.24 -5.85 5.23
CA GLU A 172 -2.41 -7.29 5.48
C GLU A 172 -3.40 -7.91 4.48
N PHE A 173 -4.55 -7.27 4.24
CA PHE A 173 -5.52 -7.74 3.26
C PHE A 173 -4.95 -7.76 1.83
N GLY A 174 -4.19 -6.73 1.44
CA GLY A 174 -3.61 -6.64 0.12
C GLY A 174 -2.46 -7.63 -0.10
N PHE A 175 -1.60 -7.86 0.91
CA PHE A 175 -0.54 -8.87 0.80
C PHE A 175 -1.08 -10.30 0.85
N ASP A 176 -2.12 -10.57 1.64
CA ASP A 176 -2.80 -11.87 1.58
C ASP A 176 -3.39 -12.13 0.20
N TYR A 177 -3.96 -11.12 -0.45
CA TYR A 177 -4.39 -11.23 -1.84
C TYR A 177 -3.22 -11.53 -2.79
N LEU A 178 -2.08 -10.83 -2.67
CA LEU A 178 -0.92 -11.09 -3.52
C LEU A 178 -0.35 -12.50 -3.28
N ARG A 179 -0.25 -12.95 -2.01
CA ARG A 179 0.21 -14.30 -1.64
C ARG A 179 -0.72 -15.39 -2.15
N ASP A 180 -2.04 -15.19 -2.03
CA ASP A 180 -3.03 -16.14 -2.57
C ASP A 180 -2.87 -16.32 -4.10
N ASN A 181 -2.49 -15.27 -4.82
CA ASN A 181 -2.22 -15.36 -6.26
C ASN A 181 -0.81 -15.88 -6.60
N MET A 182 0.03 -16.14 -5.60
CA MET A 182 1.32 -16.81 -5.71
C MET A 182 1.31 -18.25 -5.15
N ALA A 183 0.17 -18.69 -4.60
CA ALA A 183 0.02 -20.01 -4.00
C ALA A 183 0.15 -21.13 -5.07
N TRP A 184 0.72 -22.26 -4.66
CA TRP A 184 0.95 -23.44 -5.50
C TRP A 184 -0.13 -24.51 -5.31
N SER A 185 -0.83 -24.44 -4.19
CA SER A 185 -1.94 -25.33 -3.88
C SER A 185 -3.11 -24.56 -3.29
N LYS A 186 -4.31 -25.14 -3.42
CA LYS A 186 -5.54 -24.58 -2.87
C LYS A 186 -5.49 -24.47 -1.34
N ASP A 187 -4.76 -25.37 -0.68
CA ASP A 187 -4.62 -25.40 0.78
C ASP A 187 -3.68 -24.31 1.32
N GLU A 188 -2.93 -23.62 0.46
CA GLU A 188 -2.11 -22.46 0.85
C GLU A 188 -2.92 -21.17 0.89
N LEU A 189 -4.05 -21.10 0.17
CA LEU A 189 -4.91 -19.92 0.11
C LEU A 189 -5.49 -19.57 1.48
N VAL A 190 -5.55 -18.27 1.81
CA VAL A 190 -6.08 -17.78 3.09
C VAL A 190 -7.38 -17.01 2.94
N GLN A 191 -7.58 -16.27 1.84
CA GLN A 191 -8.78 -15.47 1.62
C GLN A 191 -9.91 -16.29 0.98
N ARG A 192 -11.14 -15.75 1.05
CA ARG A 192 -12.36 -16.37 0.48
C ARG A 192 -13.18 -15.41 -0.39
N GLY A 193 -12.50 -14.50 -1.09
CA GLY A 193 -13.09 -13.53 -2.00
C GLY A 193 -13.32 -12.14 -1.39
N HIS A 194 -13.83 -11.23 -2.22
CA HIS A 194 -13.94 -9.79 -1.90
C HIS A 194 -15.41 -9.35 -1.99
N HIS A 195 -16.18 -9.61 -0.93
CA HIS A 195 -17.63 -9.35 -0.94
C HIS A 195 -17.97 -7.91 -0.54
N PHE A 196 -17.73 -7.55 0.73
CA PHE A 196 -17.99 -6.21 1.26
C PHE A 196 -16.82 -5.75 2.12
N ALA A 197 -16.30 -4.56 1.83
CA ALA A 197 -15.33 -3.87 2.66
C ALA A 197 -15.88 -2.56 3.21
N ILE A 198 -15.64 -2.30 4.50
CA ILE A 198 -15.77 -0.98 5.09
C ILE A 198 -14.37 -0.48 5.45
N VAL A 199 -13.96 0.61 4.84
CA VAL A 199 -12.68 1.25 5.10
C VAL A 199 -12.87 2.33 6.16
N ASP A 200 -12.39 2.07 7.38
CA ASP A 200 -12.23 3.15 8.36
C ASP A 200 -11.13 4.09 7.92
N GLU A 201 -11.27 5.36 8.24
CA GLU A 201 -10.31 6.39 7.86
C GLU A 201 -10.05 6.40 6.34
N ALA A 202 -11.13 6.28 5.57
CA ALA A 202 -11.11 6.06 4.12
C ALA A 202 -10.30 7.10 3.33
N ASP A 203 -10.24 8.34 3.80
CA ASP A 203 -9.41 9.38 3.19
C ASP A 203 -7.93 9.16 3.38
N SER A 204 -7.49 8.52 4.44
CA SER A 204 -6.08 8.15 4.57
C SER A 204 -5.73 6.92 3.76
N ILE A 205 -6.53 5.87 3.84
CA ILE A 205 -6.20 4.61 3.16
C ILE A 205 -6.35 4.76 1.64
N LEU A 206 -7.49 5.29 1.17
CA LEU A 206 -7.80 5.31 -0.26
C LEU A 206 -7.22 6.51 -1.02
N ILE A 207 -6.66 7.50 -0.32
CA ILE A 207 -6.06 8.71 -0.91
C ILE A 207 -4.60 8.88 -0.48
N ASP A 208 -4.31 8.97 0.83
CA ASP A 208 -2.94 9.25 1.29
C ASP A 208 -1.98 8.07 1.09
N GLU A 209 -2.39 6.86 1.45
CA GLU A 209 -1.60 5.62 1.30
C GLU A 209 -1.65 5.08 -0.13
N ALA A 210 -2.68 5.42 -0.89
CA ALA A 210 -2.82 5.06 -2.30
C ALA A 210 -1.79 5.73 -3.24
N ARG A 211 -0.75 6.35 -2.68
CA ARG A 211 0.41 6.90 -3.39
C ARG A 211 1.46 5.84 -3.75
N THR A 212 1.50 4.71 -3.04
CA THR A 212 2.46 3.63 -3.31
C THR A 212 1.70 2.32 -3.51
N PRO A 213 2.05 1.50 -4.52
CA PRO A 213 1.51 0.15 -4.64
C PRO A 213 2.01 -0.77 -3.53
N LEU A 214 1.31 -1.88 -3.32
CA LEU A 214 1.81 -3.02 -2.54
C LEU A 214 2.66 -3.89 -3.45
N ILE A 215 3.90 -4.20 -3.04
CA ILE A 215 4.86 -4.96 -3.84
C ILE A 215 5.44 -6.11 -3.00
N ILE A 216 5.41 -7.32 -3.57
CA ILE A 216 6.20 -8.46 -3.12
C ILE A 216 7.36 -8.62 -4.09
N SER A 217 8.58 -8.58 -3.57
CA SER A 217 9.80 -8.79 -4.32
C SER A 217 10.56 -10.01 -3.82
N GLY A 218 11.35 -10.62 -4.71
CA GLY A 218 12.23 -11.72 -4.36
C GLY A 218 13.45 -11.75 -5.26
N PRO A 219 14.43 -12.62 -4.96
CA PRO A 219 15.67 -12.70 -5.73
C PRO A 219 15.38 -13.04 -7.20
N ALA A 220 15.95 -12.25 -8.10
CA ALA A 220 15.93 -12.49 -9.52
C ALA A 220 16.93 -13.60 -9.88
N ASP A 221 16.53 -14.49 -10.79
CA ASP A 221 17.41 -15.55 -11.31
C ASP A 221 18.20 -15.08 -12.55
N GLN A 222 18.30 -13.76 -12.75
CA GLN A 222 18.87 -13.18 -13.96
C GLN A 222 20.41 -13.20 -13.97
N PRO A 223 21.03 -13.30 -15.16
CA PRO A 223 22.48 -13.23 -15.29
C PRO A 223 23.00 -11.84 -14.89
N THR A 224 23.71 -11.75 -13.77
CA THR A 224 24.39 -10.51 -13.30
C THR A 224 25.45 -9.97 -14.26
N ARG A 225 25.73 -10.68 -15.36
CA ARG A 225 26.73 -10.32 -16.39
C ARG A 225 26.50 -8.94 -16.99
N TRP A 226 25.24 -8.52 -17.19
CA TRP A 226 24.92 -7.27 -17.90
C TRP A 226 25.35 -6.05 -17.12
N TYR A 227 25.28 -6.08 -15.79
CA TYR A 227 25.81 -5.03 -14.92
C TYR A 227 27.31 -4.81 -15.17
N GLY A 228 28.09 -5.88 -15.25
CA GLY A 228 29.53 -5.81 -15.57
C GLY A 228 29.80 -5.28 -16.98
N VAL A 229 29.03 -5.74 -17.97
CA VAL A 229 29.14 -5.29 -19.37
C VAL A 229 28.87 -3.79 -19.47
N PHE A 230 27.73 -3.31 -18.95
CA PHE A 230 27.38 -1.90 -19.02
C PHE A 230 28.29 -1.01 -18.18
N ALA A 231 28.73 -1.45 -16.99
CA ALA A 231 29.73 -0.73 -16.20
C ALA A 231 31.03 -0.52 -16.99
N HIS A 232 31.44 -1.48 -17.81
CA HIS A 232 32.60 -1.33 -18.69
C HIS A 232 32.30 -0.44 -19.92
N LEU A 233 31.15 -0.61 -20.57
CA LEU A 233 30.78 0.16 -21.76
C LEU A 233 30.67 1.66 -21.46
N VAL A 234 29.99 2.03 -20.36
CA VAL A 234 29.79 3.46 -20.03
C VAL A 234 31.09 4.19 -19.69
N GLN A 235 32.16 3.49 -19.30
CA GLN A 235 33.47 4.10 -19.10
C GLN A 235 34.07 4.66 -20.40
N HIS A 236 33.68 4.10 -21.55
CA HIS A 236 34.16 4.49 -22.87
C HIS A 236 33.27 5.55 -23.55
N MET A 237 32.17 5.96 -22.88
CA MET A 237 31.23 6.97 -23.36
C MET A 237 31.53 8.34 -22.75
N ASN A 238 31.32 9.39 -23.54
CA ASN A 238 31.53 10.79 -23.16
C ASN A 238 30.19 11.45 -22.80
N GLY A 239 30.06 11.88 -21.56
CA GLY A 239 28.89 12.60 -21.05
C GLY A 239 29.02 14.12 -21.16
N VAL A 240 27.90 14.82 -21.33
CA VAL A 240 27.81 16.28 -21.20
C VAL A 240 26.91 16.71 -20.06
N HIS A 241 27.37 17.69 -19.28
CA HIS A 241 26.59 18.30 -18.20
C HIS A 241 25.60 19.34 -18.76
N VAL A 242 24.31 19.12 -18.56
CA VAL A 242 23.22 19.98 -19.07
C VAL A 242 22.30 20.40 -17.92
N GLN A 243 22.11 21.72 -17.76
CA GLN A 243 21.13 22.31 -16.85
C GLN A 243 20.26 23.28 -17.65
N ASP A 244 19.02 22.88 -17.98
CA ASP A 244 18.12 23.61 -18.89
C ASP A 244 17.94 25.09 -18.54
N GLU A 245 17.99 25.43 -17.24
CA GLU A 245 17.90 26.78 -16.70
C GLU A 245 19.01 27.72 -17.23
N HIS A 246 20.12 27.17 -17.69
CA HIS A 246 21.26 27.91 -18.24
C HIS A 246 21.20 28.09 -19.77
N PHE A 247 20.26 27.45 -20.48
CA PHE A 247 20.16 27.48 -21.94
C PHE A 247 18.92 28.26 -22.42
N THR A 248 18.82 29.53 -22.02
CA THR A 248 17.62 30.36 -22.28
C THR A 248 17.69 31.21 -23.54
N SER A 249 18.89 31.56 -24.02
CA SER A 249 19.08 32.36 -25.24
C SER A 249 19.20 31.48 -26.50
N GLN A 250 18.99 32.08 -27.67
CA GLN A 250 19.13 31.34 -28.94
C GLN A 250 20.56 30.82 -29.16
N ALA A 251 21.58 31.61 -28.77
CA ALA A 251 22.98 31.19 -28.87
C ALA A 251 23.30 30.01 -27.95
N ASP A 252 22.66 29.94 -26.77
CA ASP A 252 22.84 28.81 -25.86
C ASP A 252 22.18 27.54 -26.41
N LYS A 253 21.04 27.66 -27.08
CA LYS A 253 20.38 26.53 -27.75
C LYS A 253 21.22 25.96 -28.89
N ASP A 254 21.84 26.83 -29.69
CA ASP A 254 22.72 26.40 -30.77
C ASP A 254 23.96 25.66 -30.21
N ARG A 255 24.52 26.15 -29.11
CA ARG A 255 25.61 25.49 -28.38
C ARG A 255 25.19 24.14 -27.78
N LEU A 256 23.97 24.05 -27.22
CA LEU A 256 23.44 22.80 -26.68
C LEU A 256 23.26 21.75 -27.78
N ALA A 257 22.79 22.15 -28.95
CA ALA A 257 22.68 21.26 -30.11
C ALA A 257 24.05 20.72 -30.56
N GLU A 258 25.08 21.57 -30.59
CA GLU A 258 26.46 21.14 -30.91
C GLU A 258 27.01 20.15 -29.86
N LEU A 259 26.76 20.41 -28.58
CA LEU A 259 27.16 19.51 -27.50
C LEU A 259 26.47 18.14 -27.61
N ARG A 260 25.15 18.12 -27.87
CA ARG A 260 24.39 16.88 -28.07
C ARG A 260 24.83 16.08 -29.30
N ALA A 261 25.30 16.75 -30.35
CA ALA A 261 25.83 16.07 -31.53
C ALA A 261 27.23 15.45 -31.32
N THR A 262 27.98 15.91 -30.31
CA THR A 262 29.38 15.52 -30.09
C THR A 262 29.57 14.55 -28.92
N HIS A 263 28.57 14.37 -28.05
CA HIS A 263 28.62 13.53 -26.86
C HIS A 263 27.70 12.32 -26.98
N ASP A 264 27.93 11.32 -26.14
CA ASP A 264 27.22 10.04 -26.18
C ASP A 264 25.98 10.04 -25.26
N TYR A 265 26.01 10.82 -24.17
CA TYR A 265 24.88 11.00 -23.26
C TYR A 265 24.93 12.37 -22.57
N GLU A 266 23.82 12.81 -21.99
CA GLU A 266 23.74 14.01 -21.14
C GLU A 266 23.29 13.67 -19.71
N TYR A 267 23.70 14.51 -18.75
CA TYR A 267 23.31 14.35 -17.35
C TYR A 267 23.07 15.70 -16.64
N ASP A 268 22.15 15.70 -15.68
CA ASP A 268 21.83 16.85 -14.82
C ASP A 268 22.00 16.44 -13.33
N PRO A 269 23.06 16.89 -12.65
CA PRO A 269 23.32 16.62 -11.23
C PRO A 269 22.27 17.19 -10.27
N LYS A 270 21.57 18.27 -10.66
CA LYS A 270 20.55 18.91 -9.82
C LYS A 270 19.24 18.11 -9.85
N LYS A 271 18.88 17.60 -11.03
CA LYS A 271 17.71 16.72 -11.22
C LYS A 271 18.01 15.23 -11.02
N ARG A 272 19.30 14.85 -10.91
CA ARG A 272 19.80 13.47 -10.87
C ARG A 272 19.32 12.61 -12.05
N THR A 273 19.22 13.22 -13.23
CA THR A 273 18.77 12.55 -14.46
C THR A 273 19.93 12.29 -15.41
N VAL A 274 19.84 11.23 -16.20
CA VAL A 274 20.73 10.95 -17.34
C VAL A 274 19.86 10.63 -18.56
N ALA A 275 20.34 10.97 -19.75
CA ALA A 275 19.68 10.66 -21.00
C ALA A 275 20.70 10.28 -22.07
N ILE A 276 20.47 9.15 -22.74
CA ILE A 276 21.30 8.71 -23.86
C ILE A 276 21.03 9.58 -25.10
N LEU A 277 22.07 9.86 -25.88
CA LEU A 277 21.98 10.61 -27.14
C LEU A 277 22.19 9.66 -28.32
N ASP A 278 21.78 10.06 -29.52
CA ASP A 278 21.83 9.23 -30.74
C ASP A 278 23.20 8.58 -30.97
N ARG A 279 24.28 9.35 -30.76
CA ARG A 279 25.65 8.85 -30.89
C ARG A 279 25.97 7.73 -29.90
N GLY A 280 25.49 7.85 -28.66
CA GLY A 280 25.65 6.83 -27.63
C GLY A 280 24.82 5.58 -27.94
N VAL A 281 23.64 5.72 -28.53
CA VAL A 281 22.82 4.59 -29.00
C VAL A 281 23.59 3.82 -30.08
N SER A 282 24.09 4.49 -31.12
CA SER A 282 24.86 3.83 -32.18
C SER A 282 26.13 3.15 -31.66
N PHE A 283 26.83 3.77 -30.70
CA PHE A 283 27.98 3.14 -30.06
C PHE A 283 27.59 1.82 -29.36
N LEU A 284 26.44 1.79 -28.67
CA LEU A 284 25.98 0.59 -27.97
C LEU A 284 25.50 -0.50 -28.94
N GLU A 285 24.78 -0.13 -30.00
CA GLU A 285 24.37 -1.04 -31.08
C GLU A 285 25.58 -1.75 -31.69
N ASP A 286 26.63 -0.99 -32.01
CA ASP A 286 27.89 -1.52 -32.54
C ASP A 286 28.62 -2.44 -31.55
N GLN A 287 28.67 -2.07 -30.26
CA GLN A 287 29.36 -2.86 -29.24
C GLN A 287 28.62 -4.15 -28.85
N LEU A 288 27.29 -4.13 -28.92
CA LEU A 288 26.43 -5.26 -28.56
C LEU A 288 26.09 -6.15 -29.76
N GLY A 289 26.30 -5.66 -30.98
CA GLY A 289 25.98 -6.38 -32.22
C GLY A 289 24.48 -6.51 -32.45
N ILE A 290 23.71 -5.48 -32.06
CA ILE A 290 22.25 -5.44 -32.20
C ILE A 290 21.84 -4.36 -33.21
N GLU A 291 20.78 -4.59 -33.97
CA GLU A 291 20.35 -3.67 -35.04
C GLU A 291 19.65 -2.42 -34.50
N ASN A 292 18.86 -2.58 -33.43
CA ASN A 292 18.12 -1.47 -32.83
C ASN A 292 18.01 -1.64 -31.31
N PHE A 293 18.61 -0.72 -30.56
CA PHE A 293 18.63 -0.74 -29.10
C PHE A 293 17.24 -0.59 -28.45
N TYR A 294 16.23 -0.11 -29.20
CA TYR A 294 14.87 0.16 -28.72
C TYR A 294 13.84 -0.92 -29.10
N GLU A 295 14.28 -2.08 -29.58
CA GLU A 295 13.40 -3.22 -29.78
C GLU A 295 12.88 -3.79 -28.46
N ALA A 296 11.65 -4.35 -28.48
CA ALA A 296 11.00 -4.87 -27.28
C ALA A 296 11.84 -5.96 -26.58
N ALA A 297 12.56 -6.78 -27.35
CA ALA A 297 13.46 -7.81 -26.84
C ALA A 297 14.73 -7.27 -26.14
N HIS A 298 15.01 -5.97 -26.25
CA HIS A 298 16.20 -5.31 -25.70
C HIS A 298 15.86 -4.29 -24.60
N THR A 299 14.58 -4.18 -24.24
CA THR A 299 14.07 -3.33 -23.15
C THR A 299 14.85 -3.42 -21.83
N PRO A 300 15.25 -4.60 -21.32
CA PRO A 300 15.95 -4.67 -20.02
C PRO A 300 17.39 -4.12 -20.10
N LEU A 301 18.00 -4.09 -21.30
CA LEU A 301 19.33 -3.49 -21.51
C LEU A 301 19.31 -1.97 -21.30
N ILE A 302 18.17 -1.30 -21.58
CA ILE A 302 18.00 0.14 -21.36
C ILE A 302 18.10 0.47 -19.88
N GLY A 303 17.51 -0.37 -19.02
CA GLY A 303 17.60 -0.24 -17.57
C GLY A 303 19.04 -0.34 -17.07
N HIS A 304 19.75 -1.41 -17.46
CA HIS A 304 21.15 -1.59 -17.09
C HIS A 304 22.05 -0.44 -17.57
N LEU A 305 21.82 0.08 -18.79
CA LEU A 305 22.52 1.26 -19.31
C LEU A 305 22.26 2.49 -18.44
N ASN A 306 20.98 2.79 -18.18
CA ASN A 306 20.57 3.96 -17.40
C ASN A 306 21.17 3.92 -16.00
N ASN A 307 21.11 2.75 -15.35
CA ASN A 307 21.68 2.54 -14.02
C ASN A 307 23.21 2.65 -14.01
N ALA A 308 23.89 2.13 -15.03
CA ALA A 308 25.34 2.29 -15.18
C ALA A 308 25.73 3.77 -15.38
N LEU A 309 24.99 4.53 -16.17
CA LEU A 309 25.21 5.97 -16.38
C LEU A 309 24.93 6.78 -15.10
N LYS A 310 23.82 6.50 -14.39
CA LYS A 310 23.51 7.11 -13.10
C LYS A 310 24.60 6.82 -12.07
N ALA A 311 25.00 5.55 -11.94
CA ALA A 311 26.07 5.13 -11.03
C ALA A 311 27.38 5.83 -11.36
N LYS A 312 27.71 6.01 -12.66
CA LYS A 312 28.92 6.72 -13.11
C LYS A 312 28.91 8.20 -12.72
N GLU A 313 27.83 8.93 -13.01
CA GLU A 313 27.81 10.40 -12.92
C GLU A 313 27.31 10.94 -11.58
N HIS A 314 26.27 10.32 -11.00
CA HIS A 314 25.53 10.90 -9.87
C HIS A 314 25.97 10.36 -8.52
N PHE A 315 26.55 9.16 -8.46
CA PHE A 315 26.94 8.49 -7.22
C PHE A 315 28.46 8.38 -7.12
N LYS A 316 29.02 8.87 -6.03
CA LYS A 316 30.47 8.94 -5.80
C LYS A 316 30.86 8.17 -4.54
N ASN A 317 31.89 7.36 -4.71
CA ASN A 317 32.59 6.72 -3.60
C ASN A 317 33.17 7.81 -2.66
N ASP A 318 33.20 7.52 -1.36
CA ASP A 318 33.55 8.43 -0.25
C ASP A 318 32.62 9.64 -0.04
N LYS A 319 31.46 9.68 -0.71
CA LYS A 319 30.45 10.73 -0.52
C LYS A 319 29.05 10.18 -0.36
N ASP A 320 28.58 9.43 -1.35
CA ASP A 320 27.22 8.91 -1.40
C ASP A 320 27.19 7.45 -0.88
N TYR A 321 28.29 6.72 -1.09
CA TYR A 321 28.54 5.39 -0.55
C TYR A 321 30.04 5.20 -0.26
N VAL A 322 30.39 4.14 0.46
CA VAL A 322 31.77 3.65 0.62
C VAL A 322 31.83 2.16 0.31
N VAL A 323 32.99 1.68 -0.12
CA VAL A 323 33.25 0.24 -0.31
C VAL A 323 34.07 -0.27 0.87
N LEU A 324 33.49 -1.16 1.68
CA LEU A 324 34.12 -1.76 2.86
C LEU A 324 33.93 -3.28 2.81
N ASP A 325 34.99 -4.04 3.09
CA ASP A 325 34.98 -5.52 3.10
C ASP A 325 34.41 -6.19 1.84
N GLY A 326 34.50 -5.50 0.69
CA GLY A 326 33.94 -5.99 -0.57
C GLY A 326 32.43 -5.81 -0.69
N GLU A 327 31.82 -4.91 0.09
CA GLU A 327 30.41 -4.52 0.01
C GLU A 327 30.27 -3.00 -0.15
N VAL A 328 29.19 -2.58 -0.83
CA VAL A 328 28.83 -1.16 -0.99
C VAL A 328 27.91 -0.74 0.16
N LEU A 329 28.37 0.19 1.00
CA LEU A 329 27.59 0.72 2.13
C LEU A 329 27.19 2.17 1.86
N ILE A 330 25.90 2.47 1.97
CA ILE A 330 25.36 3.83 1.75
C ILE A 330 25.78 4.77 2.89
N VAL A 331 26.15 5.99 2.53
CA VAL A 331 26.48 7.06 3.48
C VAL A 331 25.31 8.05 3.54
N ASP A 332 24.85 8.38 4.74
CA ASP A 332 23.91 9.48 4.94
C ASP A 332 24.57 10.83 4.62
N GLU A 333 24.02 11.55 3.64
CA GLU A 333 24.55 12.84 3.18
C GLU A 333 24.61 13.93 4.28
N HIS A 334 23.75 13.86 5.29
CA HIS A 334 23.67 14.87 6.36
C HIS A 334 24.54 14.51 7.55
N THR A 335 24.61 13.23 7.90
CA THR A 335 25.28 12.77 9.13
C THR A 335 26.64 12.13 8.88
N GLY A 336 26.95 11.73 7.64
CA GLY A 336 28.16 10.99 7.28
C GLY A 336 28.22 9.59 7.89
N ARG A 337 27.10 9.08 8.43
CA ARG A 337 27.02 7.74 9.02
C ARG A 337 26.82 6.70 7.93
N LEU A 338 27.41 5.54 8.15
CA LEU A 338 27.14 4.34 7.34
C LEU A 338 25.75 3.80 7.70
N LEU A 339 24.98 3.45 6.68
CA LEU A 339 23.64 2.86 6.79
C LEU A 339 23.72 1.36 6.43
N PRO A 340 24.19 0.50 7.35
CA PRO A 340 24.30 -0.93 7.08
C PRO A 340 22.93 -1.55 6.79
N GLY A 341 22.88 -2.45 5.80
CA GLY A 341 21.64 -3.12 5.37
C GLY A 341 20.76 -2.34 4.40
N ARG A 342 21.02 -1.05 4.15
CA ARG A 342 20.30 -0.29 3.11
C ARG A 342 20.96 -0.46 1.74
N ARG A 343 20.14 -0.63 0.70
CA ARG A 343 20.56 -0.73 -0.71
C ARG A 343 19.83 0.31 -1.56
N TYR A 344 20.41 0.61 -2.73
CA TYR A 344 19.71 1.42 -3.73
C TYR A 344 18.78 0.50 -4.56
N ASN A 345 17.61 1.01 -4.93
CA ASN A 345 16.58 0.23 -5.63
C ASN A 345 16.83 0.16 -7.14
N GLU A 346 15.99 -0.61 -7.85
CA GLU A 346 15.90 -0.62 -9.34
C GLU A 346 17.24 -0.94 -10.02
N GLY A 347 18.00 -1.91 -9.53
CA GLY A 347 19.29 -2.29 -10.12
C GLY A 347 20.44 -1.29 -9.95
N LEU A 348 20.21 -0.13 -9.31
CA LEU A 348 21.22 0.91 -9.15
C LEU A 348 22.34 0.48 -8.19
N HIS A 349 22.01 -0.26 -7.14
CA HIS A 349 23.01 -0.78 -6.20
C HIS A 349 23.94 -1.77 -6.90
N GLN A 350 23.37 -2.66 -7.73
CA GLN A 350 24.10 -3.62 -8.57
C GLN A 350 24.97 -2.90 -9.60
N ALA A 351 24.49 -1.81 -10.18
CA ALA A 351 25.28 -0.97 -11.08
C ALA A 351 26.46 -0.29 -10.36
N ILE A 352 26.28 0.14 -9.10
CA ILE A 352 27.37 0.69 -8.28
C ILE A 352 28.35 -0.43 -7.88
N GLU A 353 27.87 -1.61 -7.49
CA GLU A 353 28.70 -2.78 -7.22
C GLU A 353 29.56 -3.12 -8.45
N ALA A 354 28.96 -3.18 -9.64
CA ALA A 354 29.66 -3.45 -10.89
C ALA A 354 30.66 -2.34 -11.26
N LYS A 355 30.29 -1.07 -11.05
CA LYS A 355 31.16 0.10 -11.27
C LYS A 355 32.43 0.02 -10.41
N GLU A 356 32.30 -0.38 -9.15
CA GLU A 356 33.41 -0.46 -8.21
C GLU A 356 34.16 -1.81 -8.26
N GLY A 357 33.73 -2.74 -9.12
CA GLY A 357 34.32 -4.07 -9.24
C GLY A 357 34.03 -5.00 -8.05
N VAL A 358 32.95 -4.70 -7.31
CA VAL A 358 32.42 -5.52 -6.22
C VAL A 358 31.60 -6.69 -6.79
N ALA A 359 31.49 -7.79 -6.05
CA ALA A 359 30.64 -8.91 -6.43
C ALA A 359 29.18 -8.46 -6.51
N VAL A 360 28.62 -8.45 -7.73
CA VAL A 360 27.24 -8.02 -7.98
C VAL A 360 26.29 -9.04 -7.39
N MET A 361 25.50 -8.63 -6.41
CA MET A 361 24.46 -9.49 -5.86
C MET A 361 23.25 -9.57 -6.79
N ALA A 362 22.49 -10.66 -6.71
CA ALA A 362 21.25 -10.80 -7.45
C ALA A 362 20.29 -9.64 -7.12
N GLU A 363 19.63 -9.11 -8.14
CA GLU A 363 18.62 -8.07 -7.99
C GLU A 363 17.36 -8.64 -7.33
N ASN A 364 16.60 -7.80 -6.64
CA ASN A 364 15.24 -8.16 -6.24
C ASN A 364 14.28 -7.75 -7.35
N GLN A 365 13.53 -8.69 -7.89
CA GLN A 365 12.49 -8.43 -8.88
C GLN A 365 11.10 -8.43 -8.26
N THR A 366 10.18 -7.67 -8.85
CA THR A 366 8.75 -7.73 -8.50
C THR A 366 8.17 -9.11 -8.86
N LEU A 367 7.63 -9.81 -7.86
CA LEU A 367 6.94 -11.09 -8.04
C LEU A 367 5.43 -10.91 -8.11
N ALA A 368 4.91 -9.96 -7.33
CA ALA A 368 3.51 -9.59 -7.36
C ALA A 368 3.37 -8.13 -6.92
N THR A 369 2.43 -7.40 -7.54
CA THR A 369 2.14 -6.02 -7.20
C THR A 369 0.66 -5.74 -7.36
N ILE A 370 0.10 -4.81 -6.58
CA ILE A 370 -1.23 -4.23 -6.77
C ILE A 370 -1.30 -2.84 -6.14
N THR A 371 -1.96 -1.89 -6.82
CA THR A 371 -2.32 -0.61 -6.20
C THR A 371 -3.49 -0.77 -5.23
N LEU A 372 -3.52 -0.01 -4.13
CA LEU A 372 -4.67 0.00 -3.22
C LEU A 372 -5.97 0.32 -3.96
N GLN A 373 -5.91 1.20 -4.96
CA GLN A 373 -7.01 1.53 -5.85
C GLN A 373 -7.62 0.28 -6.49
N ASN A 374 -6.80 -0.50 -7.20
CA ASN A 374 -7.29 -1.69 -7.89
C ASN A 374 -7.63 -2.83 -6.93
N PHE A 375 -6.95 -2.94 -5.79
CA PHE A 375 -7.30 -3.89 -4.74
C PHE A 375 -8.72 -3.65 -4.20
N PHE A 376 -9.04 -2.43 -3.78
CA PHE A 376 -10.38 -2.13 -3.25
C PHE A 376 -11.49 -2.18 -4.32
N ARG A 377 -11.15 -2.03 -5.61
CA ARG A 377 -12.07 -2.25 -6.73
C ARG A 377 -12.47 -3.72 -6.94
N LEU A 378 -11.76 -4.67 -6.33
CA LEU A 378 -12.14 -6.09 -6.36
C LEU A 378 -13.42 -6.37 -5.57
N TYR A 379 -13.74 -5.53 -4.58
CA TYR A 379 -14.90 -5.75 -3.72
C TYR A 379 -16.21 -5.52 -4.47
N SER A 380 -17.16 -6.44 -4.32
CA SER A 380 -18.50 -6.31 -4.91
C SER A 380 -19.26 -5.11 -4.37
N LYS A 381 -19.01 -4.76 -3.10
CA LYS A 381 -19.51 -3.55 -2.44
C LYS A 381 -18.39 -2.94 -1.59
N LEU A 382 -18.26 -1.62 -1.65
CA LEU A 382 -17.27 -0.86 -0.88
C LEU A 382 -17.97 0.28 -0.16
N GLY A 383 -17.69 0.44 1.13
CA GLY A 383 -18.11 1.58 1.95
C GLY A 383 -16.91 2.17 2.67
N GLY A 384 -17.02 3.40 3.16
CA GLY A 384 -15.95 4.01 3.92
C GLY A 384 -16.45 5.03 4.94
N MET A 385 -15.68 5.27 5.99
CA MET A 385 -16.01 6.28 6.99
C MET A 385 -14.80 7.15 7.28
N THR A 386 -15.03 8.44 7.47
CA THR A 386 -13.97 9.39 7.85
C THR A 386 -14.60 10.69 8.35
N GLY A 387 -13.81 11.55 9.01
CA GLY A 387 -14.26 12.88 9.39
C GLY A 387 -14.12 13.95 8.30
N THR A 388 -13.40 13.64 7.21
CA THR A 388 -12.94 14.67 6.27
C THR A 388 -12.86 14.18 4.82
N ALA A 389 -13.94 13.68 4.23
CA ALA A 389 -13.97 13.16 2.86
C ALA A 389 -14.47 14.15 1.80
N MET A 390 -15.20 15.21 2.16
CA MET A 390 -15.90 16.06 1.21
C MET A 390 -14.97 16.81 0.24
N THR A 391 -13.72 17.06 0.63
CA THR A 391 -12.71 17.68 -0.25
C THR A 391 -12.34 16.76 -1.41
N GLU A 392 -12.25 15.45 -1.15
CA GLU A 392 -11.83 14.42 -2.11
C GLU A 392 -13.02 13.71 -2.79
N ALA A 393 -14.23 14.22 -2.64
CA ALA A 393 -15.44 13.56 -3.15
C ALA A 393 -15.40 13.28 -4.66
N ALA A 394 -14.69 14.11 -5.44
CA ALA A 394 -14.49 13.88 -6.86
C ALA A 394 -13.57 12.69 -7.13
N GLU A 395 -12.45 12.58 -6.41
CA GLU A 395 -11.48 11.49 -6.53
C GLU A 395 -12.11 10.15 -6.13
N PHE A 396 -12.81 10.12 -4.98
CA PHE A 396 -13.53 8.93 -4.52
C PHE A 396 -14.52 8.39 -5.55
N HIS A 397 -15.28 9.29 -6.18
CA HIS A 397 -16.24 8.88 -7.20
C HIS A 397 -15.54 8.49 -8.51
N GLN A 398 -14.48 9.19 -8.91
CA GLN A 398 -13.78 8.89 -10.16
C GLN A 398 -13.13 7.51 -10.12
N ILE A 399 -12.42 7.19 -9.03
CA ILE A 399 -11.63 5.96 -8.89
C ILE A 399 -12.50 4.80 -8.38
N TYR A 400 -13.22 5.00 -7.27
CA TYR A 400 -13.90 3.91 -6.55
C TYR A 400 -15.42 3.87 -6.76
N LYS A 401 -15.99 4.83 -7.50
CA LYS A 401 -17.44 5.02 -7.64
C LYS A 401 -18.17 5.25 -6.31
N LEU A 402 -17.45 5.75 -5.29
CA LEU A 402 -18.00 6.07 -3.99
C LEU A 402 -18.52 7.51 -3.95
N HIS A 403 -19.74 7.71 -3.46
CA HIS A 403 -20.25 9.06 -3.14
C HIS A 403 -19.94 9.41 -1.69
N VAL A 404 -19.60 10.66 -1.41
CA VAL A 404 -19.43 11.16 -0.04
C VAL A 404 -20.74 11.76 0.46
N VAL A 405 -21.18 11.32 1.64
CA VAL A 405 -22.39 11.79 2.29
C VAL A 405 -22.04 12.48 3.62
N PRO A 406 -22.23 13.81 3.73
CA PRO A 406 -21.97 14.52 4.98
C PRO A 406 -23.08 14.24 5.99
N ILE A 407 -22.80 13.38 6.96
CA ILE A 407 -23.74 13.02 8.02
C ILE A 407 -23.81 14.17 9.03
N PRO A 408 -25.00 14.63 9.45
CA PRO A 408 -25.13 15.64 10.49
C PRO A 408 -24.46 15.20 11.80
N THR A 409 -23.94 16.15 12.58
CA THR A 409 -23.43 15.87 13.92
C THR A 409 -24.59 15.63 14.90
N ASN A 410 -24.38 14.77 15.91
CA ASN A 410 -25.39 14.52 16.94
C ASN A 410 -25.72 15.79 17.75
N ARG A 411 -24.69 16.62 17.99
CA ARG A 411 -24.81 17.91 18.68
C ARG A 411 -24.20 19.03 17.83
N PRO A 412 -24.66 20.29 17.97
CA PRO A 412 -24.09 21.42 17.23
C PRO A 412 -22.60 21.61 17.54
N MET A 413 -21.77 21.76 16.52
CA MET A 413 -20.34 22.05 16.67
C MET A 413 -20.13 23.52 17.08
N ILE A 414 -19.50 23.75 18.22
CA ILE A 414 -19.27 25.10 18.80
C ILE A 414 -17.77 25.46 18.95
N ARG A 415 -16.87 24.65 18.40
CA ARG A 415 -15.42 24.90 18.44
C ARG A 415 -15.09 26.23 17.78
N ARG A 416 -14.20 26.99 18.41
CA ARG A 416 -13.67 28.23 17.85
C ARG A 416 -12.38 27.96 17.07
N ASP A 417 -12.46 28.03 15.74
CA ASP A 417 -11.29 27.94 14.87
C ASP A 417 -10.72 29.36 14.65
N ASP A 418 -9.64 29.69 15.37
CA ASP A 418 -8.99 30.99 15.31
C ASP A 418 -8.15 31.14 14.02
N PRO A 419 -7.97 32.37 13.49
CA PRO A 419 -7.11 32.62 12.35
C PRO A 419 -5.65 32.20 12.60
N ASP A 420 -4.95 31.84 11.53
CA ASP A 420 -3.53 31.48 11.59
C ASP A 420 -2.66 32.68 12.00
N LEU A 421 -1.66 32.43 12.84
CA LEU A 421 -0.61 33.40 13.18
C LEU A 421 0.65 33.09 12.37
N ILE A 422 1.05 34.02 11.52
CA ILE A 422 2.18 33.83 10.59
C ILE A 422 3.36 34.69 11.05
N TYR A 423 4.51 34.07 11.25
CA TYR A 423 5.75 34.72 11.68
C TYR A 423 6.77 34.77 10.55
N ARG A 424 7.72 35.70 10.68
CA ARG A 424 8.79 35.84 9.68
C ARG A 424 9.80 34.69 9.77
N THR A 425 10.15 34.28 11.00
CA THR A 425 11.15 33.24 11.25
C THR A 425 10.56 32.10 12.09
N GLU A 426 11.11 30.91 11.92
CA GLU A 426 10.73 29.71 12.68
C GLU A 426 10.97 29.91 14.18
N ARG A 427 12.07 30.60 14.54
CA ARG A 427 12.36 30.92 15.94
C ARG A 427 11.26 31.76 16.60
N ALA A 428 10.79 32.81 15.91
CA ALA A 428 9.73 33.67 16.45
C ALA A 428 8.39 32.92 16.56
N LYS A 429 8.11 32.02 15.60
CA LYS A 429 6.98 31.09 15.65
C LYS A 429 7.05 30.21 16.90
N LEU A 430 8.19 29.54 17.13
CA LEU A 430 8.39 28.64 18.27
C LEU A 430 8.28 29.36 19.61
N ASP A 431 8.89 30.54 19.74
CA ASP A 431 8.80 31.35 20.96
C ASP A 431 7.33 31.72 21.27
N ALA A 432 6.53 32.05 20.25
CA ALA A 432 5.11 32.35 20.41
C ALA A 432 4.25 31.12 20.74
N ILE A 433 4.56 29.96 20.15
CA ILE A 433 3.90 28.69 20.47
C ILE A 433 4.12 28.34 21.94
N VAL A 434 5.36 28.42 22.41
CA VAL A 434 5.71 28.08 23.80
C VAL A 434 5.02 29.03 24.80
N GLU A 435 4.90 30.31 24.47
CA GLU A 435 4.19 31.27 25.34
C GLU A 435 2.68 30.98 25.39
N ASP A 436 2.02 30.70 24.26
CA ASP A 436 0.59 30.33 24.24
C ASP A 436 0.33 29.03 25.01
N ILE A 437 1.19 28.02 24.86
CA ILE A 437 1.10 26.78 25.64
C ILE A 437 1.29 27.07 27.14
N ALA A 438 2.25 27.92 27.52
CA ALA A 438 2.51 28.26 28.90
C ALA A 438 1.32 28.97 29.56
N GLU A 439 0.71 29.95 28.88
CA GLU A 439 -0.48 30.67 29.35
C GLU A 439 -1.66 29.72 29.61
N ARG A 440 -1.94 28.83 28.65
CA ARG A 440 -3.06 27.87 28.73
C ARG A 440 -2.82 26.77 29.75
N HIS A 441 -1.60 26.24 29.80
CA HIS A 441 -1.20 25.26 30.80
C HIS A 441 -1.32 25.83 32.21
N ALA A 442 -0.89 27.08 32.43
CA ALA A 442 -1.05 27.77 33.71
C ALA A 442 -2.53 28.00 34.10
N ALA A 443 -3.40 28.23 33.11
CA ALA A 443 -4.85 28.28 33.33
C ALA A 443 -5.48 26.90 33.56
N GLY A 444 -4.76 25.81 33.26
CA GLY A 444 -5.22 24.42 33.39
C GLY A 444 -5.94 23.87 32.15
N GLN A 445 -5.98 24.60 31.04
CA GLN A 445 -6.61 24.13 29.80
C GLN A 445 -5.75 23.03 29.15
N PRO A 446 -6.31 21.88 28.74
CA PRO A 446 -5.56 20.86 28.02
C PRO A 446 -5.17 21.33 26.62
N VAL A 447 -3.95 20.98 26.19
CA VAL A 447 -3.37 21.38 24.91
C VAL A 447 -2.85 20.17 24.13
N LEU A 448 -3.32 20.02 22.90
CA LEU A 448 -2.76 19.10 21.90
C LEU A 448 -1.99 19.91 20.85
N VAL A 449 -0.71 19.60 20.67
CA VAL A 449 0.15 20.23 19.68
C VAL A 449 0.44 19.25 18.54
N GLY A 450 0.13 19.62 17.30
CA GLY A 450 0.46 18.84 16.11
C GLY A 450 1.67 19.41 15.38
N THR A 451 2.69 18.59 15.16
CA THR A 451 3.89 18.91 14.37
C THR A 451 3.94 18.07 13.09
N THR A 452 4.82 18.41 12.16
CA THR A 452 4.99 17.70 10.87
C THR A 452 6.14 16.69 10.86
N SER A 453 7.03 16.72 11.86
CA SER A 453 8.17 15.81 11.93
C SER A 453 8.62 15.52 13.37
N VAL A 454 9.25 14.37 13.56
CA VAL A 454 9.79 13.94 14.87
C VAL A 454 10.83 14.95 15.38
N GLU A 455 11.68 15.46 14.49
CA GLU A 455 12.69 16.46 14.84
C GLU A 455 12.06 17.74 15.43
N LYS A 456 10.97 18.22 14.83
CA LYS A 456 10.24 19.40 15.30
C LYS A 456 9.54 19.14 16.63
N SER A 457 8.99 17.93 16.83
CA SER A 457 8.45 17.49 18.13
C SER A 457 9.51 17.52 19.23
N GLU A 458 10.70 16.97 18.97
CA GLU A 458 11.83 16.95 19.92
C GLU A 458 12.38 18.36 20.19
N LEU A 459 12.40 19.23 19.19
CA LEU A 459 12.78 20.63 19.36
C LEU A 459 11.80 21.36 20.29
N LEU A 460 10.49 21.20 20.06
CA LEU A 460 9.46 21.82 20.90
C LEU A 460 9.49 21.25 22.32
N SER A 461 9.62 19.93 22.47
CA SER A 461 9.74 19.24 23.76
C SER A 461 10.87 19.81 24.63
N ARG A 462 12.05 20.04 24.03
CA ARG A 462 13.18 20.68 24.72
C ARG A 462 12.86 22.10 25.19
N GLN A 463 12.10 22.88 24.42
CA GLN A 463 11.72 24.24 24.82
C GLN A 463 10.66 24.25 25.94
N LEU A 464 9.67 23.37 25.86
CA LEU A 464 8.66 23.19 26.92
C LEU A 464 9.31 22.75 28.24
N SER A 465 10.26 21.81 28.16
CA SER A 465 11.05 21.36 29.31
C SER A 465 11.83 22.51 29.97
N ARG A 466 12.44 23.40 29.18
CA ARG A 466 13.15 24.59 29.70
C ARG A 466 12.24 25.57 30.44
N ARG A 467 10.95 25.62 30.06
CA ARG A 467 9.91 26.41 30.75
C ARG A 467 9.28 25.67 31.93
N GLY A 468 9.67 24.42 32.20
CA GLY A 468 9.16 23.61 33.30
C GLY A 468 7.76 23.02 33.06
N ILE A 469 7.32 22.95 31.81
CA ILE A 469 6.00 22.42 31.43
C ILE A 469 6.12 20.91 31.22
N ARG A 470 5.38 20.13 32.01
CA ARG A 470 5.27 18.67 31.81
C ARG A 470 4.43 18.40 30.57
N HIS A 471 4.92 17.53 29.70
CA HIS A 471 4.26 17.18 28.46
C HIS A 471 4.65 15.77 28.03
N GLU A 472 3.83 15.19 27.17
CA GLU A 472 4.06 13.88 26.55
C GLU A 472 4.30 14.04 25.05
N VAL A 473 5.15 13.21 24.46
CA VAL A 473 5.49 13.25 23.02
C VAL A 473 5.09 11.93 22.35
N LEU A 474 4.35 12.02 21.25
CA LEU A 474 3.87 10.89 20.45
C LEU A 474 4.56 10.91 19.09
N ASN A 475 5.21 9.79 18.73
CA ASN A 475 6.09 9.70 17.57
C ASN A 475 5.68 8.60 16.58
N ALA A 476 4.45 8.06 16.70
CA ALA A 476 3.89 6.97 15.89
C ALA A 476 4.69 5.64 15.95
N LYS A 477 5.46 5.41 17.03
CA LYS A 477 6.30 4.20 17.16
C LYS A 477 5.66 3.10 17.99
N ASN A 478 4.88 3.46 19.00
CA ASN A 478 4.24 2.50 19.90
C ASN A 478 2.76 2.85 20.03
N HIS A 479 1.94 2.34 19.10
CA HIS A 479 0.52 2.68 19.04
C HIS A 479 -0.23 2.42 20.35
N ARG A 480 0.10 1.33 21.06
CA ARG A 480 -0.57 0.98 22.33
C ARG A 480 -0.21 1.98 23.43
N GLY A 481 1.06 2.30 23.62
CA GLY A 481 1.50 3.29 24.61
C GLY A 481 0.99 4.69 24.28
N GLU A 482 1.01 5.07 23.01
CA GLU A 482 0.52 6.36 22.54
C GLU A 482 -1.00 6.50 22.74
N ALA A 483 -1.77 5.45 22.47
CA ALA A 483 -3.22 5.45 22.72
C ALA A 483 -3.54 5.69 24.20
N GLN A 484 -2.77 5.13 25.14
CA GLN A 484 -2.93 5.38 26.58
C GLN A 484 -2.68 6.85 26.93
N ILE A 485 -1.65 7.47 26.35
CA ILE A 485 -1.34 8.88 26.55
C ILE A 485 -2.47 9.76 25.99
N VAL A 486 -2.91 9.50 24.76
CA VAL A 486 -3.97 10.27 24.08
C VAL A 486 -5.28 10.19 24.84
N ALA A 487 -5.62 9.03 25.38
CA ALA A 487 -6.81 8.83 26.21
C ALA A 487 -6.82 9.72 27.48
N GLN A 488 -5.65 10.21 27.92
CA GLN A 488 -5.50 11.13 29.05
C GLN A 488 -5.24 12.59 28.65
N ALA A 489 -5.10 12.88 27.34
CA ALA A 489 -4.74 14.22 26.85
C ALA A 489 -5.81 15.29 27.10
N GLY A 490 -7.06 14.89 27.37
CA GLY A 490 -8.17 15.81 27.68
C GLY A 490 -8.28 16.21 29.15
N ARG A 491 -7.31 15.82 29.99
CA ARG A 491 -7.28 16.12 31.43
C ARG A 491 -6.75 17.52 31.72
N LYS A 492 -7.13 18.08 32.85
CA LYS A 492 -6.75 19.42 33.27
C LYS A 492 -5.22 19.58 33.29
N GLY A 493 -4.72 20.58 32.58
CA GLY A 493 -3.31 20.90 32.46
C GLY A 493 -2.49 19.91 31.63
N ALA A 494 -3.09 18.92 30.97
CA ALA A 494 -2.36 18.02 30.09
C ALA A 494 -1.81 18.75 28.87
N VAL A 495 -0.56 18.47 28.50
CA VAL A 495 0.07 18.95 27.27
C VAL A 495 0.62 17.76 26.50
N THR A 496 0.16 17.57 25.27
CA THR A 496 0.55 16.45 24.43
C THR A 496 1.05 16.96 23.09
N VAL A 497 2.25 16.54 22.68
CA VAL A 497 2.86 16.86 21.39
C VAL A 497 2.75 15.62 20.51
N ALA A 498 2.06 15.72 19.39
CA ALA A 498 1.84 14.63 18.44
C ALA A 498 2.52 14.94 17.11
N THR A 499 3.40 14.03 16.68
CA THR A 499 4.00 14.08 15.34
C THR A 499 2.98 13.62 14.30
N ASN A 500 2.74 14.42 13.26
CA ASN A 500 1.74 14.20 12.23
C ASN A 500 0.36 13.87 12.82
N MET A 501 -0.06 12.61 12.70
CA MET A 501 -1.33 12.10 13.21
C MET A 501 -1.14 11.02 14.28
N ALA A 502 -0.01 11.03 14.99
CA ALA A 502 0.22 10.12 16.12
C ALA A 502 -0.95 10.16 17.12
N GLY A 503 -1.33 9.00 17.65
CA GLY A 503 -2.54 8.88 18.46
C GLY A 503 -3.85 8.82 17.67
N ARG A 504 -3.79 8.49 16.37
CA ARG A 504 -4.98 8.27 15.54
C ARG A 504 -5.86 7.14 16.07
N GLY A 505 -7.16 7.21 15.76
CA GLY A 505 -8.14 6.20 16.17
C GLY A 505 -8.48 6.21 17.67
N THR A 506 -7.80 7.02 18.49
CA THR A 506 -8.10 7.19 19.92
C THR A 506 -8.80 8.52 20.17
N ASP A 507 -9.87 8.45 20.96
CA ASP A 507 -10.69 9.61 21.28
C ASP A 507 -10.16 10.38 22.50
N ILE A 508 -10.04 11.71 22.37
CA ILE A 508 -9.65 12.61 23.46
C ILE A 508 -10.92 13.11 24.13
N MET A 509 -11.26 12.52 25.27
CA MET A 509 -12.40 12.93 26.10
C MET A 509 -11.96 13.98 27.12
N LEU A 510 -12.71 15.07 27.25
CA LEU A 510 -12.45 16.07 28.30
C LEU A 510 -12.66 15.40 29.67
N GLY A 511 -11.71 15.57 30.59
CA GLY A 511 -11.68 14.87 31.88
C GLY A 511 -10.98 13.51 31.87
N GLY A 512 -10.54 13.04 30.70
CA GLY A 512 -9.86 11.74 30.52
C GLY A 512 -10.83 10.59 30.20
N ASN A 513 -10.31 9.52 29.58
CA ASN A 513 -11.09 8.32 29.26
C ASN A 513 -11.28 7.45 30.52
N PRO A 514 -12.53 7.19 30.97
CA PRO A 514 -12.80 6.42 32.18
C PRO A 514 -12.29 4.99 32.17
N GLU A 515 -12.31 4.29 31.03
CA GLU A 515 -11.82 2.92 30.91
C GLU A 515 -10.30 2.87 31.09
N ALA A 516 -9.59 3.77 30.41
CA ALA A 516 -8.13 3.87 30.53
C ALA A 516 -7.71 4.26 31.96
N MET A 517 -8.44 5.18 32.60
CA MET A 517 -8.21 5.58 33.99
C MET A 517 -8.49 4.43 34.96
N THR A 518 -9.52 3.62 34.72
CA THR A 518 -9.84 2.43 35.52
C THR A 518 -8.74 1.40 35.39
N ALA A 519 -8.28 1.08 34.17
CA ALA A 519 -7.18 0.16 33.94
C ALA A 519 -5.91 0.61 34.68
N ALA A 520 -5.53 1.89 34.56
CA ALA A 520 -4.37 2.44 35.27
C ALA A 520 -4.52 2.39 36.81
N ALA A 521 -5.73 2.59 37.34
CA ALA A 521 -6.01 2.51 38.77
C ALA A 521 -5.94 1.06 39.30
N LEU A 522 -6.21 0.07 38.45
CA LEU A 522 -6.13 -1.36 38.76
C LEU A 522 -4.68 -1.89 38.65
N ASP A 523 -3.93 -1.49 37.61
CA ASP A 523 -2.52 -1.91 37.40
C ASP A 523 -1.56 -1.37 38.48
N GLY A 524 -1.83 -0.19 39.04
CA GLY A 524 -0.98 0.46 40.04
C GLY A 524 -0.90 -0.24 41.41
N ARG A 525 -1.53 -1.41 41.61
CA ARG A 525 -1.60 -2.12 42.91
C ARG A 525 -1.08 -3.57 42.89
N GLY A 526 -0.35 -3.98 41.86
CA GLY A 526 0.23 -5.32 41.74
C GLY A 526 -0.81 -6.40 41.39
N PRO A 527 -0.39 -7.58 40.89
CA PRO A 527 -1.32 -8.65 40.52
C PRO A 527 -1.99 -9.16 41.79
N ALA A 528 -3.25 -8.79 42.00
CA ALA A 528 -4.08 -9.45 42.99
C ALA A 528 -4.61 -10.73 42.35
N GLU A 529 -4.36 -11.87 42.99
CA GLU A 529 -4.91 -13.20 42.65
C GLU A 529 -6.45 -13.29 42.78
N ASP A 530 -7.18 -12.18 42.84
CA ASP A 530 -8.64 -12.11 42.92
C ASP A 530 -9.14 -10.92 42.10
N ASP A 531 -9.63 -11.20 40.89
CA ASP A 531 -10.40 -10.28 40.04
C ASP A 531 -11.82 -10.16 40.65
N ASP A 532 -11.91 -9.56 41.84
CA ASP A 532 -13.18 -9.33 42.54
C ASP A 532 -14.06 -8.36 41.71
N PRO A 533 -15.19 -8.84 41.14
CA PRO A 533 -16.05 -8.04 40.28
C PRO A 533 -16.62 -6.81 41.00
N ASP A 534 -16.86 -6.91 42.31
CA ASP A 534 -17.41 -5.81 43.11
C ASP A 534 -16.36 -4.71 43.32
N ARG A 535 -15.09 -5.09 43.50
CA ARG A 535 -13.98 -4.14 43.59
C ARG A 535 -13.76 -3.40 42.28
N ARG A 536 -13.77 -4.10 41.15
CA ARG A 536 -13.64 -3.48 39.82
C ARG A 536 -14.75 -2.47 39.58
N ARG A 537 -15.99 -2.85 39.87
CA ARG A 537 -17.17 -1.96 39.76
C ARG A 537 -17.04 -0.70 40.62
N ALA A 538 -16.55 -0.83 41.85
CA ALA A 538 -16.34 0.31 42.73
C ALA A 538 -15.27 1.29 42.20
N VAL A 539 -14.21 0.77 41.57
CA VAL A 539 -13.18 1.59 40.91
C VAL A 539 -13.76 2.27 39.68
N GLU A 540 -14.50 1.54 38.84
CA GLU A 540 -15.17 2.08 37.65
C GLU A 540 -16.12 3.24 38.01
N GLU A 541 -16.96 3.06 39.03
CA GLU A 541 -17.88 4.11 39.51
C GLU A 541 -17.13 5.34 40.04
N SER A 542 -16.07 5.14 40.83
CA SER A 542 -15.25 6.24 41.36
C SER A 542 -14.51 7.00 40.25
N VAL A 543 -13.95 6.29 39.27
CA VAL A 543 -13.23 6.88 38.15
C VAL A 543 -14.18 7.63 37.23
N ALA A 544 -15.35 7.06 36.92
CA ALA A 544 -16.38 7.72 36.12
C ALA A 544 -16.85 9.02 36.77
N ALA A 545 -17.08 9.02 38.09
CA ALA A 545 -17.44 10.23 38.83
C ALA A 545 -16.34 11.30 38.79
N SER A 546 -15.06 10.89 38.94
CA SER A 546 -13.92 11.80 38.86
C SER A 546 -13.75 12.40 37.47
N ALA A 547 -13.85 11.57 36.42
CA ALA A 547 -13.74 12.00 35.03
C ALA A 547 -14.87 12.98 34.67
N ALA A 548 -16.10 12.72 35.13
CA ALA A 548 -17.24 13.62 34.92
C ALA A 548 -17.07 14.98 35.63
N ALA A 549 -16.50 15.00 36.84
CA ALA A 549 -16.20 16.25 37.54
C ALA A 549 -15.12 17.06 36.81
N GLU A 550 -14.02 16.40 36.41
CA GLU A 550 -12.92 17.03 35.68
C GLU A 550 -13.36 17.49 34.27
N HIS A 551 -14.29 16.78 33.64
CA HIS A 551 -14.92 17.16 32.38
C HIS A 551 -15.60 18.54 32.45
N GLU A 552 -16.41 18.79 33.48
CA GLU A 552 -17.07 20.09 33.66
C GLU A 552 -16.05 21.21 33.95
N GLU A 553 -15.01 20.94 34.75
CA GLU A 553 -13.92 21.91 34.96
C GLU A 553 -13.22 22.28 33.64
N VAL A 554 -12.87 21.28 32.82
CA VAL A 554 -12.19 21.51 31.54
C VAL A 554 -13.09 22.27 30.56
N LYS A 555 -14.42 22.05 30.60
CA LYS A 555 -15.38 22.82 29.81
C LYS A 555 -15.41 24.29 30.20
N GLU A 556 -15.38 24.60 31.49
CA GLU A 556 -15.29 25.98 31.98
C GLU A 556 -13.98 26.67 31.57
N LEU A 557 -12.89 25.90 31.43
CA LEU A 557 -11.60 26.36 30.93
C LEU A 557 -11.54 26.53 29.39
N GLY A 558 -12.66 26.31 28.69
CA GLY A 558 -12.77 26.47 27.24
C GLY A 558 -12.50 25.19 26.43
N GLY A 559 -12.44 24.03 27.08
CA GLY A 559 -12.26 22.73 26.45
C GLY A 559 -10.86 22.48 25.91
N LEU A 560 -10.70 21.44 25.07
CA LEU A 560 -9.40 21.11 24.46
C LEU A 560 -8.94 22.20 23.50
N TYR A 561 -7.71 22.67 23.67
CA TYR A 561 -7.05 23.53 22.69
C TYR A 561 -6.16 22.72 21.76
N VAL A 562 -6.34 22.91 20.46
CA VAL A 562 -5.51 22.28 19.42
C VAL A 562 -4.63 23.32 18.75
N LEU A 563 -3.33 23.10 18.77
CA LEU A 563 -2.33 23.96 18.16
C LEU A 563 -1.61 23.21 17.02
N GLY A 564 -1.69 23.72 15.79
CA GLY A 564 -0.85 23.26 14.68
C GLY A 564 0.41 24.09 14.58
N THR A 565 1.60 23.46 14.54
CA THR A 565 2.87 24.20 14.44
C THR A 565 3.26 24.55 13.01
N GLU A 566 2.58 23.94 12.02
CA GLU A 566 2.74 24.11 10.58
C GLU A 566 1.45 23.70 9.86
N ARG A 567 1.36 24.00 8.56
CA ARG A 567 0.36 23.45 7.66
C ARG A 567 0.87 22.14 7.05
N HIS A 568 0.01 21.12 6.99
CA HIS A 568 0.32 19.90 6.27
C HIS A 568 0.17 20.11 4.76
N GLU A 569 0.62 19.12 3.98
CA GLU A 569 0.50 19.07 2.51
C GLU A 569 -0.96 19.17 2.05
N SER A 570 -1.91 18.68 2.87
CA SER A 570 -3.34 18.78 2.63
C SER A 570 -4.09 19.50 3.76
N ARG A 571 -5.06 20.31 3.37
CA ARG A 571 -6.01 20.96 4.28
C ARG A 571 -6.86 19.95 5.06
N ARG A 572 -7.03 18.75 4.51
CA ARG A 572 -7.76 17.65 5.14
C ARG A 572 -7.11 17.22 6.44
N ILE A 573 -5.80 16.97 6.42
CA ILE A 573 -5.00 16.57 7.59
C ILE A 573 -5.05 17.67 8.66
N ASP A 574 -4.94 18.94 8.25
CA ASP A 574 -5.11 20.07 9.18
C ASP A 574 -6.50 20.06 9.86
N ASN A 575 -7.56 19.75 9.12
CA ASN A 575 -8.92 19.68 9.66
C ASN A 575 -9.12 18.46 10.57
N GLN A 576 -8.45 17.35 10.31
CA GLN A 576 -8.44 16.21 11.23
C GLN A 576 -7.81 16.58 12.57
N LEU A 577 -6.68 17.31 12.55
CA LEU A 577 -6.05 17.83 13.76
C LEU A 577 -7.02 18.75 14.52
N ARG A 578 -7.65 19.74 13.85
CA ARG A 578 -8.69 20.59 14.48
C ARG A 578 -9.84 19.77 15.07
N GLY A 579 -10.27 18.73 14.35
CA GLY A 579 -11.33 17.78 14.71
C GLY A 579 -11.04 16.98 15.97
N ARG A 580 -9.82 17.02 16.52
CA ARG A 580 -9.53 16.46 17.85
C ARG A 580 -10.21 17.24 18.97
N SER A 581 -10.58 18.51 18.76
CA SER A 581 -11.30 19.37 19.72
C SER A 581 -12.77 19.60 19.33
N GLY A 582 -13.58 19.96 20.33
CA GLY A 582 -14.99 20.36 20.18
C GLY A 582 -15.96 19.24 19.81
N ARG A 583 -15.71 18.04 20.34
CA ARG A 583 -16.47 16.82 20.03
C ARG A 583 -17.79 16.78 20.78
N GLN A 584 -18.82 16.16 20.20
CA GLN A 584 -20.16 16.08 20.82
C GLN A 584 -20.68 17.42 21.35
N GLY A 585 -20.36 18.52 20.66
CA GLY A 585 -20.76 19.88 21.05
C GLY A 585 -20.01 20.47 22.25
N ASP A 586 -18.90 19.86 22.66
CA ASP A 586 -18.04 20.43 23.69
C ASP A 586 -17.42 21.76 23.23
N PRO A 587 -17.13 22.69 24.17
CA PRO A 587 -16.30 23.84 23.88
C PRO A 587 -14.89 23.39 23.47
N GLY A 588 -14.22 24.23 22.70
CA GLY A 588 -12.89 23.96 22.24
C GLY A 588 -12.36 25.10 21.37
N ALA A 589 -11.06 25.13 21.18
CA ALA A 589 -10.41 26.07 20.29
C ALA A 589 -9.34 25.41 19.44
N SER A 590 -9.10 25.93 18.25
CA SER A 590 -7.96 25.54 17.42
C SER A 590 -7.26 26.75 16.83
N ARG A 591 -5.94 26.65 16.62
CA ARG A 591 -5.13 27.69 15.95
C ARG A 591 -3.90 27.08 15.29
N PHE A 592 -3.46 27.67 14.18
CA PHE A 592 -2.21 27.31 13.51
C PHE A 592 -1.19 28.44 13.63
N TYR A 593 0.06 28.06 13.86
CA TYR A 593 1.22 28.93 13.93
C TYR A 593 2.12 28.58 12.76
N LEU A 594 2.46 29.56 11.91
CA LEU A 594 3.19 29.34 10.66
C LEU A 594 4.40 30.25 10.60
N SER A 595 5.41 29.88 9.83
CA SER A 595 6.55 30.74 9.50
C SER A 595 6.80 30.79 8.01
N LEU A 596 7.39 31.89 7.51
CA LEU A 596 7.83 31.99 6.11
C LEU A 596 8.98 31.02 5.76
N GLU A 597 9.60 30.41 6.77
CA GLU A 597 10.69 29.43 6.65
C GLU A 597 10.18 27.97 6.61
N ASP A 598 8.88 27.75 6.88
CA ASP A 598 8.27 26.41 6.88
C ASP A 598 8.34 25.76 5.49
N ASP A 599 8.36 24.42 5.45
CA ASP A 599 8.59 23.64 4.22
C ASP A 599 7.55 23.95 3.12
N LEU A 600 6.27 24.06 3.49
CA LEU A 600 5.20 24.44 2.56
C LEU A 600 5.42 25.84 1.96
N MET A 601 6.03 26.77 2.71
CA MET A 601 6.27 28.14 2.24
C MET A 601 7.41 28.22 1.23
N ARG A 602 8.29 27.22 1.15
CA ARG A 602 9.38 27.17 0.17
C ARG A 602 8.86 27.06 -1.27
N LEU A 603 7.70 26.43 -1.45
CA LEU A 603 7.00 26.34 -2.75
C LEU A 603 6.43 27.70 -3.19
N PHE A 604 6.25 28.62 -2.24
CA PHE A 604 5.84 29.99 -2.48
C PHE A 604 7.06 30.91 -2.63
N ARG A 605 6.87 32.09 -3.23
CA ARG A 605 7.89 33.16 -3.25
C ARG A 605 8.03 33.83 -1.86
N ALA A 606 8.14 33.05 -0.79
CA ALA A 606 8.22 33.51 0.60
C ALA A 606 9.36 34.51 0.80
N GLN A 607 10.47 34.29 0.11
CA GLN A 607 11.64 35.18 0.10
C GLN A 607 11.37 36.60 -0.43
N LEU A 608 10.33 36.81 -1.25
CA LEU A 608 9.93 38.16 -1.69
C LEU A 608 9.14 38.88 -0.60
N VAL A 609 8.21 38.16 0.04
CA VAL A 609 7.40 38.71 1.15
C VAL A 609 8.30 39.04 2.34
N ASP A 610 9.21 38.12 2.68
CA ASP A 610 10.21 38.34 3.73
C ASP A 610 11.07 39.58 3.46
N ARG A 611 11.60 39.74 2.23
CA ARG A 611 12.38 40.93 1.84
C ARG A 611 11.59 42.23 1.97
N VAL A 612 10.33 42.26 1.55
CA VAL A 612 9.48 43.45 1.66
C VAL A 612 9.22 43.80 3.13
N MET A 613 8.95 42.80 3.98
CA MET A 613 8.70 43.00 5.41
C MET A 613 9.96 43.41 6.18
N ALA A 614 11.12 42.86 5.81
CA ALA A 614 12.41 43.28 6.35
C ALA A 614 12.75 44.73 5.96
N MET A 615 12.46 45.16 4.73
CA MET A 615 12.62 46.55 4.30
C MET A 615 11.66 47.52 5.02
N ALA A 616 10.50 47.04 5.46
CA ALA A 616 9.52 47.81 6.22
C ALA A 616 9.79 47.83 7.75
N ASP A 617 10.92 47.27 8.19
CA ASP A 617 11.38 47.19 9.59
C ASP A 617 10.35 46.56 10.55
N VAL A 618 9.56 45.59 10.04
CA VAL A 618 8.60 44.82 10.86
C VAL A 618 9.38 43.81 11.73
N PRO A 619 9.24 43.83 13.07
CA PRO A 619 9.91 42.86 13.93
C PRO A 619 9.46 41.42 13.67
N ALA A 620 10.38 40.46 13.76
CA ALA A 620 10.06 39.05 13.51
C ALA A 620 9.03 38.44 14.47
N SER A 621 8.88 39.03 15.68
CA SER A 621 7.92 38.61 16.71
C SER A 621 6.49 39.10 16.50
N VAL A 622 6.25 39.99 15.53
CA VAL A 622 4.91 40.49 15.24
C VAL A 622 4.24 39.58 14.21
N PRO A 623 3.03 39.03 14.48
CA PRO A 623 2.33 38.18 13.54
C PRO A 623 1.85 38.97 12.32
N ILE A 624 1.96 38.34 11.14
CA ILE A 624 1.55 38.88 9.85
C ILE A 624 0.09 38.52 9.59
N GLU A 625 -0.82 39.39 10.01
CA GLU A 625 -2.27 39.22 9.80
C GLU A 625 -2.75 39.90 8.52
N THR A 626 -2.36 39.35 7.36
CA THR A 626 -2.87 39.87 6.07
C THR A 626 -3.63 38.80 5.29
N LYS A 627 -4.85 39.15 4.85
CA LYS A 627 -5.71 38.27 4.02
C LYS A 627 -5.01 37.79 2.74
N MET A 628 -4.03 38.54 2.24
CA MET A 628 -3.22 38.17 1.08
C MET A 628 -2.36 36.94 1.37
N VAL A 629 -1.65 36.92 2.50
CA VAL A 629 -0.78 35.80 2.88
C VAL A 629 -1.61 34.55 3.18
N THR A 630 -2.71 34.67 3.93
CA THR A 630 -3.62 33.53 4.17
C THR A 630 -4.14 32.89 2.89
N ARG A 631 -4.50 33.71 1.88
CA ARG A 631 -4.93 33.19 0.56
C ARG A 631 -3.80 32.53 -0.20
N ALA A 632 -2.58 33.07 -0.11
CA ALA A 632 -1.41 32.48 -0.75
C ALA A 632 -1.08 31.11 -0.16
N ILE A 633 -1.17 30.95 1.17
CA ILE A 633 -0.98 29.67 1.87
C ILE A 633 -2.00 28.64 1.42
N ALA A 634 -3.28 29.03 1.39
CA ALA A 634 -4.35 28.14 0.91
C ALA A 634 -4.12 27.73 -0.56
N SER A 635 -3.63 28.64 -1.41
CA SER A 635 -3.28 28.34 -2.80
C SER A 635 -2.08 27.39 -2.91
N ALA A 636 -1.07 27.52 -2.04
CA ALA A 636 0.09 26.63 -2.03
C ALA A 636 -0.32 25.21 -1.62
N GLN A 637 -1.12 25.05 -0.56
CA GLN A 637 -1.67 23.74 -0.17
C GLN A 637 -2.46 23.11 -1.33
N SER A 638 -3.38 23.85 -1.96
CA SER A 638 -4.15 23.30 -3.08
C SER A 638 -3.30 22.92 -4.29
N GLN A 639 -2.16 23.59 -4.52
CA GLN A 639 -1.23 23.21 -5.58
C GLN A 639 -0.50 21.89 -5.26
N VAL A 640 -0.09 21.71 -4.01
CA VAL A 640 0.51 20.45 -3.52
C VAL A 640 -0.52 19.30 -3.58
N GLU A 641 -1.75 19.53 -3.12
CA GLU A 641 -2.84 18.57 -3.24
C GLU A 641 -3.09 18.15 -4.70
N GLN A 642 -3.14 19.11 -5.62
CA GLN A 642 -3.31 18.82 -7.06
C GLN A 642 -2.12 18.03 -7.62
N GLN A 643 -0.88 18.33 -7.20
CA GLN A 643 0.30 17.60 -7.63
C GLN A 643 0.22 16.14 -7.17
N HIS A 644 -0.11 15.90 -5.89
CA HIS A 644 -0.29 14.53 -5.38
C HIS A 644 -1.44 13.79 -6.08
N PHE A 645 -2.54 14.48 -6.38
CA PHE A 645 -3.65 13.92 -7.14
C PHE A 645 -3.22 13.46 -8.54
N GLU A 646 -2.48 14.29 -9.29
CA GLU A 646 -1.98 13.88 -10.61
C GLU A 646 -0.98 12.72 -10.50
N SER A 647 -0.07 12.74 -9.52
CA SER A 647 0.85 11.62 -9.28
C SER A 647 0.11 10.29 -9.01
N ARG A 648 -0.90 10.28 -8.13
CA ARG A 648 -1.71 9.08 -7.86
C ARG A 648 -2.47 8.60 -9.09
N LYS A 649 -3.03 9.54 -9.86
CA LYS A 649 -3.75 9.25 -11.09
C LYS A 649 -2.82 8.65 -12.13
N ASP A 650 -1.59 9.13 -12.25
CA ASP A 650 -0.60 8.55 -13.18
C ASP A 650 -0.19 7.14 -12.74
N ILE A 651 0.07 6.90 -11.46
CA ILE A 651 0.34 5.55 -10.92
C ILE A 651 -0.83 4.60 -11.26
N LEU A 652 -2.07 5.04 -11.04
CA LEU A 652 -3.25 4.25 -11.37
C LEU A 652 -3.34 3.94 -12.88
N LYS A 653 -3.05 4.91 -13.76
CA LYS A 653 -3.11 4.67 -15.22
C LYS A 653 -2.16 3.55 -15.66
N PHE A 654 -0.92 3.57 -15.17
CA PHE A 654 0.05 2.51 -15.49
C PHE A 654 -0.40 1.16 -14.90
N ASP A 655 -0.87 1.14 -13.65
CA ASP A 655 -1.40 -0.10 -13.05
C ASP A 655 -2.70 -0.56 -13.72
N GLU A 656 -3.49 0.28 -14.39
CA GLU A 656 -4.68 -0.19 -15.12
C GLU A 656 -4.34 -1.11 -16.30
N VAL A 657 -3.21 -0.87 -16.98
CA VAL A 657 -2.71 -1.75 -18.05
C VAL A 657 -2.29 -3.09 -17.44
N LEU A 658 -1.45 -3.07 -16.41
CA LEU A 658 -1.03 -4.28 -15.68
C LEU A 658 -2.20 -5.02 -15.04
N ASN A 659 -3.19 -4.31 -14.52
CA ASN A 659 -4.35 -4.91 -13.86
C ASN A 659 -5.21 -5.73 -14.82
N ARG A 660 -5.36 -5.30 -16.09
CA ARG A 660 -6.06 -6.10 -17.12
C ARG A 660 -5.32 -7.42 -17.37
N GLN A 661 -4.01 -7.36 -17.54
CA GLN A 661 -3.15 -8.52 -17.75
C GLN A 661 -3.18 -9.46 -16.53
N ARG A 662 -2.94 -8.91 -15.34
CA ARG A 662 -2.98 -9.60 -14.04
C ARG A 662 -4.30 -10.30 -13.79
N THR A 663 -5.43 -9.66 -14.10
CA THR A 663 -6.76 -10.27 -13.92
C THR A 663 -6.94 -11.52 -14.78
N LEU A 664 -6.43 -11.52 -16.02
CA LEU A 664 -6.45 -12.69 -16.89
C LEU A 664 -5.57 -13.80 -16.32
N ILE A 665 -4.31 -13.48 -16.00
CA ILE A 665 -3.34 -14.44 -15.46
C ILE A 665 -3.83 -15.06 -14.17
N TYR A 666 -4.30 -14.26 -13.21
CA TYR A 666 -4.78 -14.75 -11.92
C TYR A 666 -6.05 -15.61 -12.06
N ARG A 667 -6.91 -15.30 -13.03
CA ARG A 667 -8.05 -16.16 -13.36
C ARG A 667 -7.59 -17.51 -13.89
N GLU A 668 -6.65 -17.56 -14.83
CA GLU A 668 -6.13 -18.84 -15.35
C GLU A 668 -5.44 -19.64 -14.24
N ARG A 669 -4.60 -19.01 -13.40
CA ARG A 669 -4.01 -19.66 -12.21
C ARG A 669 -5.08 -20.28 -11.32
N ARG A 670 -6.16 -19.52 -11.06
CA ARG A 670 -7.22 -19.98 -10.19
C ARG A 670 -7.93 -21.22 -10.73
N ARG A 671 -8.17 -21.27 -12.04
CA ARG A 671 -8.76 -22.44 -12.71
C ARG A 671 -7.90 -23.70 -12.52
N VAL A 672 -6.58 -23.55 -12.67
CA VAL A 672 -5.62 -24.64 -12.44
C VAL A 672 -5.63 -25.10 -10.98
N LEU A 673 -5.59 -24.17 -10.03
CA LEU A 673 -5.61 -24.45 -8.59
C LEU A 673 -6.93 -25.09 -8.11
N ASP A 674 -8.06 -24.71 -8.72
CA ASP A 674 -9.37 -25.29 -8.41
C ASP A 674 -9.55 -26.71 -8.99
N GLY A 675 -8.58 -27.20 -9.76
CA GLY A 675 -8.53 -28.56 -10.28
C GLY A 675 -9.42 -28.77 -11.51
N GLU A 676 -9.63 -27.73 -12.33
CA GLU A 676 -10.32 -27.87 -13.62
C GLU A 676 -9.55 -28.83 -14.55
N ASP A 677 -10.29 -29.56 -15.39
CA ASP A 677 -9.70 -30.37 -16.45
C ASP A 677 -9.14 -29.47 -17.55
N LEU A 678 -7.82 -29.53 -17.75
CA LEU A 678 -7.09 -28.70 -18.71
C LEU A 678 -6.98 -29.34 -20.09
N ARG A 679 -7.59 -30.52 -20.36
CA ARG A 679 -7.44 -31.25 -21.64
C ARG A 679 -7.69 -30.37 -22.84
N ALA A 680 -8.86 -29.74 -22.84
CA ALA A 680 -9.30 -28.89 -23.94
C ALA A 680 -8.39 -27.67 -24.11
N GLN A 681 -7.83 -27.15 -23.00
CA GLN A 681 -6.91 -26.02 -23.05
C GLN A 681 -5.54 -26.42 -23.61
N ILE A 682 -5.03 -27.59 -23.23
CA ILE A 682 -3.77 -28.11 -23.76
C ILE A 682 -3.87 -28.44 -25.24
N LEU A 683 -4.97 -29.04 -25.69
CA LEU A 683 -5.23 -29.27 -27.12
C LEU A 683 -5.26 -27.93 -27.90
N LEU A 684 -5.93 -26.91 -27.35
CA LEU A 684 -5.90 -25.57 -27.95
C LEU A 684 -4.49 -24.96 -27.97
N PHE A 685 -3.66 -25.21 -26.96
CA PHE A 685 -2.26 -24.76 -26.97
C PHE A 685 -1.45 -25.47 -28.06
N MET A 686 -1.70 -26.76 -28.30
CA MET A 686 -1.08 -27.51 -29.39
C MET A 686 -1.48 -26.93 -30.75
N ASP A 687 -2.78 -26.74 -30.98
CA ASP A 687 -3.34 -26.16 -32.20
C ASP A 687 -2.71 -24.79 -32.49
N ASP A 688 -2.77 -23.88 -31.50
CA ASP A 688 -2.24 -22.52 -31.60
C ASP A 688 -0.73 -22.50 -31.89
N THR A 689 0.06 -23.34 -31.19
CA THR A 689 1.52 -23.38 -31.36
C THR A 689 1.92 -23.93 -32.73
N ILE A 690 1.27 -24.99 -33.21
CA ILE A 690 1.53 -25.55 -34.54
C ILE A 690 1.13 -24.56 -35.64
N GLU A 691 -0.05 -23.94 -35.53
CA GLU A 691 -0.50 -22.92 -36.47
C GLU A 691 0.48 -21.73 -36.49
N ALA A 692 0.98 -21.29 -35.33
CA ALA A 692 1.94 -20.19 -35.24
C ALA A 692 3.27 -20.50 -35.94
N TYR A 693 3.87 -21.67 -35.69
CA TYR A 693 5.13 -22.09 -36.35
C TYR A 693 4.97 -22.15 -37.87
N ILE A 694 3.89 -22.77 -38.35
CA ILE A 694 3.63 -22.91 -39.80
C ILE A 694 3.35 -21.54 -40.40
N THR A 695 2.52 -20.72 -39.76
CA THR A 695 2.20 -19.38 -40.29
C THR A 695 3.43 -18.50 -40.39
N ASN A 696 4.34 -18.55 -39.41
CA ASN A 696 5.57 -17.76 -39.43
C ASN A 696 6.50 -18.18 -40.59
N GLU A 697 6.71 -19.49 -40.76
CA GLU A 697 7.59 -20.02 -41.82
C GLU A 697 6.96 -19.92 -43.22
N THR A 698 5.63 -19.85 -43.31
CA THR A 698 4.90 -19.76 -44.58
C THR A 698 4.38 -18.35 -44.90
N ALA A 699 4.76 -17.34 -44.12
CA ALA A 699 4.28 -15.96 -44.26
C ALA A 699 4.73 -15.30 -45.57
N GLU A 700 5.95 -15.60 -46.02
CA GLU A 700 6.55 -15.05 -47.22
C GLU A 700 7.04 -16.16 -48.17
N GLY A 701 7.21 -15.82 -49.45
CA GLY A 701 7.72 -16.75 -50.46
C GLY A 701 6.68 -17.71 -51.04
N TYR A 702 7.13 -18.54 -51.96
CA TYR A 702 6.34 -19.65 -52.52
C TYR A 702 6.59 -20.95 -51.75
N SER A 703 5.70 -21.94 -51.89
CA SER A 703 5.80 -23.25 -51.24
C SER A 703 7.12 -23.98 -51.44
N GLU A 704 7.82 -23.71 -52.55
CA GLU A 704 9.15 -24.26 -52.85
C GLU A 704 10.28 -23.60 -52.04
N GLU A 705 10.05 -22.39 -51.54
CA GLU A 705 11.03 -21.56 -50.82
C GLU A 705 10.93 -21.73 -49.29
N TRP A 706 9.87 -22.36 -48.78
CA TRP A 706 9.69 -22.63 -47.35
C TRP A 706 10.77 -23.59 -46.81
N ASP A 707 11.34 -23.23 -45.66
CA ASP A 707 12.37 -24.02 -44.97
C ASP A 707 11.72 -25.08 -44.07
N LEU A 708 11.34 -26.20 -44.68
CA LEU A 708 10.76 -27.32 -43.93
C LEU A 708 11.77 -27.99 -42.99
N ASP A 709 13.08 -27.82 -43.18
CA ASP A 709 14.08 -28.41 -42.29
C ASP A 709 14.08 -27.68 -40.94
N VAL A 710 14.00 -26.34 -40.97
CA VAL A 710 13.84 -25.50 -39.77
C VAL A 710 12.52 -25.80 -39.07
N LEU A 711 11.42 -25.90 -39.83
CA LEU A 711 10.09 -26.17 -39.28
C LEU A 711 10.03 -27.55 -38.57
N TRP A 712 10.59 -28.60 -39.17
CA TRP A 712 10.60 -29.93 -38.54
C TRP A 712 11.57 -30.01 -37.35
N ALA A 713 12.68 -29.28 -37.37
CA ALA A 713 13.55 -29.17 -36.21
C ALA A 713 12.78 -28.59 -35.00
N ALA A 714 11.99 -27.54 -35.21
CA ALA A 714 11.14 -26.96 -34.17
C ALA A 714 10.07 -27.95 -33.67
N PHE A 715 9.41 -28.68 -34.58
CA PHE A 715 8.44 -29.71 -34.16
C PHE A 715 9.07 -30.83 -33.35
N HIS A 716 10.27 -31.30 -33.71
CA HIS A 716 10.97 -32.36 -32.98
C HIS A 716 11.45 -31.93 -31.59
N GLU A 717 11.70 -30.63 -31.37
CA GLU A 717 11.98 -30.09 -30.04
C GLU A 717 10.71 -30.02 -29.18
N LEU A 718 9.57 -29.70 -29.80
CA LEU A 718 8.29 -29.59 -29.13
C LEU A 718 7.69 -30.95 -28.73
N TYR A 719 7.67 -31.93 -29.64
CA TYR A 719 7.05 -33.24 -29.42
C TYR A 719 7.65 -34.32 -30.34
N PRO A 720 7.41 -35.62 -30.09
CA PRO A 720 7.91 -36.70 -30.96
C PRO A 720 7.12 -36.79 -32.28
N CYS A 721 7.32 -35.81 -33.17
CA CYS A 721 6.66 -35.70 -34.48
C CYS A 721 6.86 -36.97 -35.33
N GLY A 722 5.75 -37.55 -35.78
CA GLY A 722 5.69 -38.80 -36.53
C GLY A 722 5.53 -38.65 -38.04
N VAL A 723 5.07 -37.48 -38.51
CA VAL A 723 4.91 -37.16 -39.93
C VAL A 723 6.21 -36.60 -40.52
N THR A 724 6.58 -36.98 -41.75
CA THR A 724 7.79 -36.43 -42.40
C THR A 724 7.48 -35.41 -43.50
N PRO A 725 8.42 -34.49 -43.82
CA PRO A 725 8.22 -33.54 -44.92
C PRO A 725 7.97 -34.25 -46.25
N GLU A 726 8.65 -35.37 -46.51
CA GLU A 726 8.52 -36.12 -47.76
C GLU A 726 7.11 -36.69 -47.95
N GLU A 727 6.52 -37.22 -46.87
CA GLU A 727 5.16 -37.77 -46.89
C GLU A 727 4.12 -36.69 -47.23
N LEU A 728 4.29 -35.48 -46.68
CA LEU A 728 3.36 -34.37 -46.94
C LEU A 728 3.55 -33.77 -48.34
N VAL A 729 4.79 -33.69 -48.84
CA VAL A 729 5.07 -33.29 -50.22
C VAL A 729 4.48 -34.28 -51.22
N GLU A 730 4.58 -35.58 -50.95
CA GLU A 730 3.94 -36.61 -51.79
C GLU A 730 2.41 -36.50 -51.74
N ARG A 731 1.83 -36.30 -50.54
CA ARG A 731 0.39 -36.11 -50.34
C ARG A 731 -0.16 -34.88 -51.06
N ALA A 732 0.64 -33.81 -51.17
CA ALA A 732 0.29 -32.60 -51.90
C ALA A 732 0.38 -32.75 -53.44
N GLY A 733 1.11 -33.76 -53.94
CA GLY A 733 1.38 -33.95 -55.37
C GLY A 733 2.66 -33.26 -55.88
N GLY A 734 3.44 -32.67 -54.97
CA GLY A 734 4.69 -31.97 -55.26
C GLY A 734 4.95 -30.81 -54.31
N ARG A 735 6.21 -30.34 -54.25
CA ARG A 735 6.62 -29.24 -53.34
C ARG A 735 5.87 -27.94 -53.67
N ALA A 736 5.65 -27.66 -54.95
CA ALA A 736 4.91 -26.49 -55.43
C ALA A 736 3.43 -26.46 -54.99
N ASP A 737 2.82 -27.63 -54.80
CA ASP A 737 1.40 -27.76 -54.46
C ASP A 737 1.16 -27.89 -52.94
N LEU A 738 2.24 -27.85 -52.14
CA LEU A 738 2.15 -27.84 -50.69
C LEU A 738 1.49 -26.55 -50.20
N THR A 739 0.54 -26.68 -49.27
CA THR A 739 -0.18 -25.53 -48.71
C THR A 739 -0.03 -25.50 -47.20
N ALA A 740 -0.01 -24.29 -46.63
CA ALA A 740 0.01 -24.09 -45.18
C ALA A 740 -1.17 -24.82 -44.50
N GLY A 741 -2.36 -24.80 -45.10
CA GLY A 741 -3.53 -25.52 -44.58
C GLY A 741 -3.33 -27.04 -44.49
N LEU A 742 -2.67 -27.65 -45.47
CA LEU A 742 -2.36 -29.08 -45.43
C LEU A 742 -1.32 -29.40 -44.34
N LEU A 743 -0.31 -28.53 -44.17
CA LEU A 743 0.67 -28.65 -43.10
C LEU A 743 0.01 -28.55 -41.73
N VAL A 744 -0.86 -27.54 -41.52
CA VAL A 744 -1.58 -27.35 -40.25
C VAL A 744 -2.44 -28.57 -39.95
N GLU A 745 -3.28 -29.02 -40.90
CA GLU A 745 -4.13 -30.20 -40.70
C GLU A 745 -3.31 -31.44 -40.33
N ALA A 746 -2.28 -31.75 -41.12
CA ALA A 746 -1.53 -32.99 -40.93
C ALA A 746 -0.69 -33.03 -39.64
N VAL A 747 -0.03 -31.92 -39.30
CA VAL A 747 0.80 -31.84 -38.09
C VAL A 747 -0.06 -31.72 -36.84
N THR A 748 -1.22 -31.04 -36.92
CA THR A 748 -2.19 -30.97 -35.81
C THR A 748 -2.81 -32.35 -35.52
N ASP A 749 -3.18 -33.10 -36.56
CA ASP A 749 -3.66 -34.47 -36.39
C ASP A 749 -2.59 -35.38 -35.76
N ASP A 750 -1.31 -35.20 -36.14
CA ASP A 750 -0.20 -35.98 -35.57
C ASP A 750 0.04 -35.66 -34.10
N ILE A 751 0.16 -34.37 -33.72
CA ILE A 751 0.40 -33.98 -32.31
C ILE A 751 -0.75 -34.45 -31.40
N HIS A 752 -2.00 -34.39 -31.87
CA HIS A 752 -3.14 -34.94 -31.14
C HIS A 752 -3.05 -36.46 -30.96
N ALA A 753 -2.67 -37.20 -32.00
CA ALA A 753 -2.46 -38.65 -31.90
C ALA A 753 -1.33 -38.99 -30.92
N ARG A 754 -0.21 -38.25 -30.95
CA ARG A 754 0.90 -38.41 -29.99
C ARG A 754 0.45 -38.10 -28.56
N PHE A 755 -0.42 -37.11 -28.37
CA PHE A 755 -0.96 -36.78 -27.06
C PHE A 755 -1.88 -37.88 -26.51
N GLU A 756 -2.72 -38.49 -27.36
CA GLU A 756 -3.54 -39.64 -26.96
C GLU A 756 -2.70 -40.89 -26.62
N GLU A 757 -1.60 -41.11 -27.34
CA GLU A 757 -0.61 -42.14 -26.98
C GLU A 757 0.01 -41.85 -25.62
N ARG A 758 0.42 -40.61 -25.37
CA ARG A 758 0.97 -40.16 -24.08
C ARG A 758 -0.02 -40.34 -22.93
N GLU A 759 -1.30 -40.02 -23.16
CA GLU A 759 -2.38 -40.25 -22.20
C GLU A 759 -2.57 -41.74 -21.90
N SER A 760 -2.44 -42.59 -22.93
CA SER A 760 -2.53 -44.04 -22.79
C SER A 760 -1.34 -44.64 -22.01
N GLU A 761 -0.14 -44.07 -22.15
CA GLU A 761 1.08 -44.49 -21.45
C GLU A 761 1.06 -44.13 -19.95
N LEU A 762 0.70 -42.89 -19.62
CA LEU A 762 0.73 -42.36 -18.26
C LEU A 762 -0.56 -42.64 -17.47
N GLY A 763 -1.68 -42.76 -18.18
CA GLY A 763 -3.02 -42.77 -17.61
C GLY A 763 -3.61 -41.37 -17.44
N ALA A 764 -4.93 -41.26 -17.58
CA ALA A 764 -5.64 -39.97 -17.61
C ALA A 764 -5.39 -39.13 -16.35
N ASP A 765 -5.52 -39.70 -15.15
CA ASP A 765 -5.38 -38.96 -13.88
C ASP A 765 -3.97 -38.36 -13.72
N VAL A 766 -2.93 -39.15 -14.03
CA VAL A 766 -1.53 -38.69 -13.95
C VAL A 766 -1.24 -37.60 -14.97
N LEU A 767 -1.79 -37.72 -16.19
CA LEU A 767 -1.64 -36.69 -17.21
C LEU A 767 -2.36 -35.39 -16.82
N ARG A 768 -3.57 -35.46 -16.25
CA ARG A 768 -4.27 -34.27 -15.72
C ARG A 768 -3.43 -33.57 -14.63
N ASP A 769 -2.80 -34.34 -13.75
CA ASP A 769 -1.92 -33.79 -12.71
C ASP A 769 -0.67 -33.14 -13.30
N LEU A 770 -0.04 -33.79 -14.27
CA LEU A 770 1.12 -33.26 -14.99
C LEU A 770 0.78 -31.92 -15.68
N GLU A 771 -0.33 -31.87 -16.42
CA GLU A 771 -0.77 -30.64 -17.10
C GLU A 771 -0.96 -29.48 -16.12
N ARG A 772 -1.58 -29.71 -14.96
CA ARG A 772 -1.80 -28.68 -13.95
C ARG A 772 -0.47 -28.15 -13.41
N VAL A 773 0.45 -29.04 -13.05
CA VAL A 773 1.76 -28.63 -12.52
C VAL A 773 2.57 -27.88 -13.58
N VAL A 774 2.59 -28.38 -14.82
CA VAL A 774 3.31 -27.75 -15.94
C VAL A 774 2.75 -26.36 -16.24
N VAL A 775 1.44 -26.24 -16.47
CA VAL A 775 0.83 -24.95 -16.81
C VAL A 775 1.04 -23.94 -15.69
N LEU A 776 0.87 -24.34 -14.42
CA LEU A 776 1.08 -23.44 -13.28
C LEU A 776 2.53 -22.95 -13.20
N ALA A 777 3.51 -23.86 -13.34
CA ALA A 777 4.93 -23.55 -13.24
C ALA A 777 5.42 -22.66 -14.39
N VAL A 778 5.01 -22.96 -15.63
CA VAL A 778 5.35 -22.16 -16.82
C VAL A 778 4.73 -20.77 -16.71
N LEU A 779 3.44 -20.70 -16.38
CA LEU A 779 2.72 -19.45 -16.22
C LEU A 779 3.39 -18.57 -15.14
N ASP A 780 3.74 -19.12 -13.98
CA ASP A 780 4.39 -18.36 -12.91
C ASP A 780 5.74 -17.80 -13.32
N ARG A 781 6.58 -18.62 -13.96
CA ARG A 781 7.90 -18.17 -14.40
C ARG A 781 7.77 -17.07 -15.46
N LYS A 782 6.95 -17.28 -16.49
CA LYS A 782 6.73 -16.30 -17.56
C LYS A 782 6.09 -15.01 -17.07
N TRP A 783 5.13 -15.09 -16.16
CA TRP A 783 4.51 -13.91 -15.55
C TRP A 783 5.51 -13.09 -14.73
N ARG A 784 6.38 -13.75 -13.96
CA ARG A 784 7.46 -13.07 -13.22
C ARG A 784 8.47 -12.38 -14.13
N GLU A 785 8.87 -13.05 -15.21
CA GLU A 785 9.72 -12.45 -16.26
C GLU A 785 9.03 -11.22 -16.87
N HIS A 786 7.74 -11.33 -17.20
CA HIS A 786 6.96 -10.21 -17.73
C HIS A 786 6.83 -9.04 -16.74
N LEU A 787 6.59 -9.29 -15.45
CA LEU A 787 6.56 -8.23 -14.45
C LEU A 787 7.88 -7.47 -14.36
N TYR A 788 9.00 -8.18 -14.45
CA TYR A 788 10.32 -7.56 -14.51
C TYR A 788 10.45 -6.65 -15.74
N GLU A 789 10.12 -7.15 -16.94
CA GLU A 789 10.16 -6.35 -18.17
C GLU A 789 9.23 -5.13 -18.12
N MET A 790 8.05 -5.28 -17.50
CA MET A 790 7.08 -4.20 -17.35
C MET A 790 7.54 -3.10 -16.39
N ASP A 791 8.31 -3.44 -15.35
CA ASP A 791 8.93 -2.45 -14.46
C ASP A 791 9.96 -1.61 -15.22
N TYR A 792 10.85 -2.26 -16.00
CA TYR A 792 11.81 -1.56 -16.86
C TYR A 792 11.15 -0.72 -17.94
N LEU A 793 10.10 -1.24 -18.58
CA LEU A 793 9.34 -0.49 -19.56
C LEU A 793 8.74 0.77 -18.94
N ARG A 794 8.17 0.67 -17.73
CA ARG A 794 7.57 1.81 -17.02
C ARG A 794 8.62 2.89 -16.71
N GLU A 795 9.82 2.52 -16.30
CA GLU A 795 10.91 3.47 -16.04
C GLU A 795 11.45 4.11 -17.32
N GLY A 796 11.63 3.32 -18.38
CA GLY A 796 12.21 3.76 -19.65
C GLY A 796 11.26 4.61 -20.50
N ILE A 797 9.94 4.46 -20.34
CA ILE A 797 8.96 5.11 -21.22
C ILE A 797 9.00 6.64 -21.13
N GLY A 798 9.39 7.19 -19.98
CA GLY A 798 9.53 8.63 -19.77
C GLY A 798 10.59 9.28 -20.67
N LEU A 799 11.61 8.53 -21.07
CA LEU A 799 12.70 9.00 -21.94
C LEU A 799 12.27 9.16 -23.40
N ARG A 800 11.14 8.55 -23.81
CA ARG A 800 10.60 8.65 -25.17
C ARG A 800 9.81 9.94 -25.43
N TYR A 801 9.75 10.84 -24.44
CA TYR A 801 9.06 12.14 -24.47
C TYR A 801 9.53 13.08 -25.61
N THR A 802 10.69 12.83 -26.21
CA THR A 802 11.26 13.63 -27.31
C THR A 802 10.46 13.60 -28.62
N LEU A 803 9.50 12.69 -28.80
CA LEU A 803 8.77 12.50 -30.07
C LEU A 803 7.31 12.99 -30.10
N GLY A 804 6.84 13.73 -29.09
CA GLY A 804 5.48 14.30 -29.08
C GLY A 804 4.36 13.25 -28.97
N ARG A 805 4.67 12.02 -28.56
CA ARG A 805 3.71 10.94 -28.28
C ARG A 805 3.46 10.83 -26.77
N GLU A 806 2.23 10.47 -26.38
CA GLU A 806 1.88 10.29 -24.97
C GLU A 806 2.47 8.99 -24.41
N PRO A 807 3.25 9.01 -23.30
CA PRO A 807 3.94 7.83 -22.78
C PRO A 807 3.01 6.66 -22.44
N ILE A 808 1.80 6.94 -21.95
CA ILE A 808 0.85 5.88 -21.57
C ILE A 808 0.38 5.04 -22.76
N PHE A 809 0.26 5.64 -23.96
CA PHE A 809 -0.16 4.90 -25.15
C PHE A 809 0.95 3.97 -25.65
N GLU A 810 2.20 4.44 -25.60
CA GLU A 810 3.36 3.61 -25.95
C GLU A 810 3.54 2.48 -24.92
N TYR A 811 3.33 2.76 -23.62
CA TYR A 811 3.31 1.74 -22.56
C TYR A 811 2.20 0.70 -22.77
N GLU A 812 0.98 1.11 -23.12
CA GLU A 812 -0.13 0.18 -23.40
C GLU A 812 0.15 -0.68 -24.63
N ARG A 813 0.72 -0.11 -25.70
CA ARG A 813 1.07 -0.85 -26.92
C ARG A 813 2.20 -1.86 -26.66
N GLU A 814 3.35 -1.39 -26.19
CA GLU A 814 4.51 -2.25 -25.94
C GLU A 814 4.22 -3.27 -24.84
N GLY A 815 3.50 -2.88 -23.79
CA GLY A 815 3.08 -3.80 -22.75
C GLY A 815 2.11 -4.88 -23.25
N PHE A 816 1.27 -4.58 -24.25
CA PHE A 816 0.40 -5.57 -24.90
C PHE A 816 1.19 -6.52 -25.81
N ASP A 817 2.16 -6.02 -26.55
CA ASP A 817 3.04 -6.83 -27.40
C ASP A 817 3.85 -7.82 -26.54
N LEU A 818 4.46 -7.34 -25.44
CA LEU A 818 5.14 -8.18 -24.45
C LEU A 818 4.22 -9.23 -23.84
N PHE A 819 2.99 -8.84 -23.49
CA PHE A 819 2.01 -9.76 -22.92
C PHE A 819 1.59 -10.84 -23.91
N THR A 820 1.42 -10.50 -25.19
CA THR A 820 1.08 -11.47 -26.24
C THR A 820 2.23 -12.47 -26.44
N ALA A 821 3.46 -11.98 -26.56
CA ALA A 821 4.64 -12.82 -26.66
C ALA A 821 4.81 -13.74 -25.44
N MET A 822 4.54 -13.23 -24.23
CA MET A 822 4.53 -14.04 -23.01
C MET A 822 3.47 -15.14 -23.08
N MET A 823 2.24 -14.83 -23.51
CA MET A 823 1.16 -15.80 -23.63
C MET A 823 1.48 -16.90 -24.64
N ASP A 824 2.06 -16.56 -25.78
CA ASP A 824 2.45 -17.55 -26.80
C ASP A 824 3.59 -18.44 -26.29
N ALA A 825 4.57 -17.87 -25.59
CA ALA A 825 5.62 -18.65 -24.94
C ALA A 825 5.09 -19.58 -23.84
N ILE A 826 4.03 -19.18 -23.11
CA ILE A 826 3.37 -20.06 -22.12
C ILE A 826 2.76 -21.27 -22.82
N LYS A 827 2.08 -21.08 -23.97
CA LYS A 827 1.47 -22.19 -24.72
C LYS A 827 2.54 -23.17 -25.20
N GLU A 828 3.54 -22.66 -25.90
CA GLU A 828 4.63 -23.43 -26.49
C GLU A 828 5.39 -24.25 -25.44
N GLU A 829 5.86 -23.60 -24.38
CA GLU A 829 6.61 -24.31 -23.33
C GLU A 829 5.73 -25.31 -22.58
N SER A 830 4.45 -25.00 -22.35
CA SER A 830 3.53 -25.96 -21.70
C SER A 830 3.35 -27.22 -22.54
N VAL A 831 3.18 -27.09 -23.85
CA VAL A 831 3.08 -28.23 -24.78
C VAL A 831 4.38 -29.03 -24.76
N GLY A 832 5.54 -28.37 -24.86
CA GLY A 832 6.84 -29.02 -24.82
C GLY A 832 7.07 -29.82 -23.54
N TYR A 833 6.77 -29.25 -22.37
CA TYR A 833 6.91 -29.96 -21.09
C TYR A 833 5.94 -31.13 -20.97
N VAL A 834 4.70 -31.02 -21.44
CA VAL A 834 3.72 -32.12 -21.37
C VAL A 834 4.21 -33.37 -22.14
N PHE A 835 4.87 -33.18 -23.28
CA PHE A 835 5.44 -34.30 -24.04
C PHE A 835 6.77 -34.81 -23.48
N ASN A 836 7.67 -33.90 -23.11
CA ASN A 836 9.07 -34.24 -22.88
C ASN A 836 9.45 -34.46 -21.40
N LEU A 837 8.59 -34.09 -20.44
CA LEU A 837 8.90 -34.29 -19.03
C LEU A 837 8.80 -35.77 -18.66
N ASP A 838 9.91 -36.32 -18.17
CA ASP A 838 9.99 -37.70 -17.67
C ASP A 838 9.15 -37.86 -16.41
N THR A 839 7.98 -38.49 -16.54
CA THR A 839 7.13 -38.88 -15.42
C THR A 839 7.18 -40.39 -15.24
N THR A 840 7.57 -40.85 -14.05
CA THR A 840 7.41 -42.24 -13.65
C THR A 840 6.28 -42.33 -12.62
N PRO A 841 5.55 -43.45 -12.52
CA PRO A 841 4.46 -43.60 -11.55
C PRO A 841 4.87 -43.38 -10.08
N ASP A 842 6.17 -43.52 -9.77
CA ASP A 842 6.74 -43.42 -8.42
C ASP A 842 7.27 -42.02 -8.05
N VAL A 843 7.35 -41.07 -9.00
CA VAL A 843 7.78 -39.69 -8.74
C VAL A 843 6.63 -38.73 -9.09
N PRO A 844 6.03 -38.06 -8.09
CA PRO A 844 5.01 -37.06 -8.35
C PRO A 844 5.54 -35.97 -9.30
N PRO A 845 4.76 -35.49 -10.28
CA PRO A 845 5.16 -34.40 -11.16
C PRO A 845 5.60 -33.14 -10.40
N SER A 846 5.11 -32.93 -9.18
CA SER A 846 5.54 -31.86 -8.28
C SER A 846 7.03 -31.94 -7.95
N ASP A 847 7.56 -33.13 -7.64
CA ASP A 847 8.96 -33.30 -7.23
C ASP A 847 9.96 -33.06 -8.39
N ALA A 848 9.52 -33.25 -9.64
CA ALA A 848 10.33 -33.01 -10.83
C ALA A 848 10.47 -31.51 -11.18
N LEU A 849 9.47 -30.70 -10.81
CA LEU A 849 9.41 -29.24 -11.05
C LEU A 849 9.71 -28.40 -9.80
N ASP A 850 9.57 -28.97 -8.59
CA ASP A 850 9.84 -28.34 -7.28
C ASP A 850 11.30 -27.91 -7.08
N ALA A 851 12.22 -28.41 -7.92
CA ALA A 851 13.60 -27.93 -7.95
C ALA A 851 13.75 -26.48 -8.45
N ALA A 852 12.69 -25.89 -9.03
CA ALA A 852 12.61 -24.47 -9.35
C ALA A 852 12.28 -23.62 -8.11
N ARG A 853 13.21 -23.62 -7.15
CA ARG A 853 13.39 -22.73 -5.98
C ARG A 853 12.16 -21.90 -5.57
N ARG A 854 11.47 -22.33 -4.51
CA ARG A 854 10.77 -21.39 -3.63
C ARG A 854 11.79 -20.32 -3.19
N PRO A 855 11.54 -19.02 -3.39
CA PRO A 855 12.45 -18.00 -2.89
C PRO A 855 12.46 -18.08 -1.35
N ASP A 856 13.62 -18.42 -0.78
CA ASP A 856 13.79 -18.58 0.68
C ASP A 856 13.48 -17.29 1.46
N ARG A 857 13.58 -16.12 0.79
CA ARG A 857 13.31 -14.80 1.36
C ARG A 857 12.47 -13.96 0.41
N LEU A 858 11.27 -13.61 0.85
CA LEU A 858 10.39 -12.65 0.20
C LEU A 858 10.46 -11.34 0.98
N HIS A 859 10.72 -10.25 0.25
CA HIS A 859 10.73 -8.90 0.78
C HIS A 859 9.44 -8.20 0.36
N PHE A 860 8.91 -7.34 1.22
CA PHE A 860 7.71 -6.56 0.93
C PHE A 860 7.97 -5.06 1.07
N SER A 861 7.21 -4.28 0.31
CA SER A 861 7.13 -2.83 0.45
C SER A 861 5.68 -2.40 0.39
N ALA A 862 5.26 -1.59 1.37
CA ALA A 862 3.89 -1.10 1.51
C ALA A 862 3.84 0.38 1.92
N PRO A 863 2.81 1.13 1.51
CA PRO A 863 2.58 2.47 2.02
C PRO A 863 2.18 2.43 3.50
N THR A 864 2.61 3.44 4.26
CA THR A 864 2.12 3.68 5.62
C THR A 864 2.18 5.16 5.97
N LEU A 865 1.27 5.62 6.85
CA LEU A 865 1.34 6.96 7.43
C LEU A 865 2.07 7.01 8.78
N ASP A 866 2.44 5.85 9.33
CA ASP A 866 3.07 5.75 10.64
C ASP A 866 4.59 5.99 10.59
N THR A 867 5.20 5.97 9.39
CA THR A 867 6.62 6.29 9.19
C THR A 867 6.80 7.66 8.53
N ALA A 868 7.92 8.33 8.85
CA ALA A 868 8.25 9.62 8.25
C ALA A 868 8.55 9.52 6.74
N GLU A 869 8.99 8.34 6.29
CA GLU A 869 9.32 8.04 4.89
C GLU A 869 8.07 7.65 4.06
N GLY A 870 6.91 7.40 4.71
CA GLY A 870 5.66 7.02 4.04
C GLY A 870 5.62 5.56 3.55
N LEU A 871 6.62 4.75 3.92
CA LEU A 871 6.84 3.39 3.47
C LEU A 871 7.16 2.47 4.66
N GLN A 872 6.72 1.22 4.55
CA GLN A 872 7.07 0.12 5.44
C GLN A 872 7.66 -1.00 4.58
N GLU A 873 8.84 -1.49 4.99
CA GLU A 873 9.57 -2.54 4.31
C GLU A 873 10.00 -3.63 5.30
N GLY A 874 10.07 -4.87 4.83
CA GLY A 874 10.48 -6.00 5.66
C GLY A 874 10.52 -7.33 4.92
N ASP A 875 10.98 -8.36 5.61
CA ASP A 875 10.98 -9.76 5.13
C ASP A 875 9.81 -10.52 5.75
N PHE A 876 9.05 -11.28 4.97
CA PHE A 876 7.94 -12.11 5.52
C PHE A 876 8.41 -13.26 6.43
N ASN A 877 9.66 -13.71 6.27
CA ASN A 877 10.23 -14.88 6.96
C ASN A 877 11.50 -14.55 7.76
N ALA A 878 11.69 -13.30 8.20
CA ALA A 878 12.81 -13.00 9.09
C ALA A 878 12.59 -13.76 10.41
N ALA A 879 13.42 -14.78 10.67
CA ALA A 879 13.57 -15.28 12.03
C ALA A 879 13.87 -14.07 12.93
N PRO A 880 13.25 -13.94 14.11
CA PRO A 880 13.54 -12.85 15.01
C PRO A 880 15.05 -12.84 15.22
N ALA A 881 15.71 -11.77 14.77
CA ALA A 881 17.12 -11.59 15.01
C ALA A 881 17.31 -11.72 16.52
N ASP A 882 18.16 -12.65 16.96
CA ASP A 882 18.66 -12.68 18.33
C ASP A 882 19.24 -11.29 18.59
N LEU A 883 18.44 -10.42 19.21
CA LEU A 883 18.90 -9.19 19.81
C LEU A 883 19.83 -9.65 20.94
N ALA A 884 21.11 -9.72 20.64
CA ALA A 884 22.16 -9.91 21.64
C ALA A 884 21.90 -8.88 22.75
N PRO A 885 21.76 -9.32 24.02
CA PRO A 885 21.38 -8.44 25.10
C PRO A 885 22.61 -7.64 25.56
N ASP A 886 23.07 -6.66 24.79
CA ASP A 886 24.20 -5.82 25.20
C ASP A 886 24.10 -4.32 24.88
N ASP A 887 22.99 -3.81 24.32
CA ASP A 887 22.82 -2.36 24.07
C ASP A 887 21.68 -1.71 24.86
N VAL A 888 21.59 -2.03 26.16
CA VAL A 888 20.87 -1.19 27.13
C VAL A 888 21.88 -0.55 28.07
N GLU A 889 22.26 0.69 27.79
CA GLU A 889 22.99 1.53 28.73
C GLU A 889 22.12 1.70 30.01
N PRO A 890 22.60 1.31 31.20
CA PRO A 890 21.80 1.43 32.40
C PRO A 890 21.66 2.92 32.78
N PRO A 891 20.53 3.32 33.40
CA PRO A 891 20.31 4.71 33.78
C PRO A 891 21.40 5.18 34.76
N ALA A 892 21.89 6.40 34.52
CA ALA A 892 22.92 7.04 35.34
C ALA A 892 22.51 7.07 36.83
N GLY A 893 23.19 6.29 37.66
CA GLY A 893 22.97 6.30 39.11
C GLY A 893 23.20 4.99 39.88
N SER A 894 23.49 3.87 39.21
CA SER A 894 23.75 2.60 39.93
C SER A 894 25.22 2.42 40.30
N PRO A 895 25.55 1.99 41.54
CA PRO A 895 26.94 1.73 41.93
C PRO A 895 27.48 0.46 41.25
N PRO A 896 28.79 0.38 40.97
CA PRO A 896 29.36 -0.74 40.24
C PRO A 896 29.28 -2.05 41.07
N PRO A 897 29.12 -3.22 40.42
CA PRO A 897 29.07 -4.50 41.11
C PRO A 897 30.46 -4.89 41.67
N PRO A 898 30.52 -5.73 42.72
CA PRO A 898 31.78 -6.09 43.37
C PRO A 898 32.63 -7.01 42.49
N ALA A 899 33.94 -6.75 42.46
CA ALA A 899 34.91 -7.51 41.69
C ALA A 899 35.03 -8.97 42.18
N GLY A 900 34.68 -9.92 41.30
CA GLY A 900 34.92 -11.37 41.47
C GLY A 900 36.39 -11.77 41.20
N PRO A 901 36.81 -12.99 41.61
CA PRO A 901 38.21 -13.35 41.76
C PRO A 901 38.92 -13.69 40.44
N LYS A 902 40.19 -13.29 40.33
CA LYS A 902 41.08 -13.51 39.18
C LYS A 902 41.41 -15.00 38.98
N GLY A 903 41.06 -15.55 37.82
CA GLY A 903 41.57 -16.82 37.28
C GLY A 903 42.84 -16.65 36.43
N PRO A 904 43.68 -17.68 36.25
CA PRO A 904 45.07 -17.53 35.83
C PRO A 904 45.26 -17.48 34.31
N ARG A 905 46.23 -16.66 33.89
CA ARG A 905 46.73 -16.50 32.51
C ARG A 905 47.31 -17.81 31.97
N ARG A 906 47.11 -18.07 30.66
CA ARG A 906 47.98 -18.92 29.84
C ARG A 906 48.52 -18.14 28.63
N PRO A 907 49.75 -18.43 28.17
CA PRO A 907 50.47 -17.60 27.20
C PRO A 907 50.29 -18.09 25.75
N GLY A 908 50.53 -17.17 24.80
CA GLY A 908 50.50 -17.37 23.34
C GLY A 908 51.60 -18.29 22.80
N PRO A 909 51.72 -18.34 21.46
CA PRO A 909 52.34 -17.24 20.69
C PRO A 909 51.38 -16.39 19.87
#